data_AF-A0A9Q8WM87-F1
#
_entry.id   AF-A0A9Q8WM87-F1
#
_cell.length_a   1.000
_cell.length_b   1.000
_cell.length_c   1.000
_cell.angle_alpha   90.00
_cell.angle_beta   90.00
_cell.angle_gamma   90.00
#
_symmetry.space_group_name_H-M   'P 1'
#
loop_
_entity.id
_entity.type
_entity.pdbx_description
1 polymer ?
#
loop_
_entity_poly.entity_id
_entity_poly.type
_entity_poly.pdbx_seq_one_letter_code
_entity_poly.pdbx_strand_id
1 'polypeptide(L)'
;MGVTLLNPENEFDRRAMVMALVGAAGGYQQQLLLQYLNSPLKHIPGPWHTRCSRLSLKLSRLTGTRMTYVHQLHERYGSIVRIAPNELSCIDIQSVSQVYKVGGGFEKAQWIGDYATKLPALSLSMILNSAEAKQRRRLLHGSFAITSLRKNWESTIRSKVELAVMKIKTEALAGSSNSHKWWTYMAADVISQLSFGQSLGVLESGKSTMYMRAIENALIADVIQCEIPFLASLSQLIPRSLLQTFSRQLEQVRLGGADGVASVKQQGPSSAQSIFTEMIAECDSEGRTWLTKEAVGMEGAGMMVAGTDTTAAVLTYLIWSVLKQPVLQEKLENEIALLGDTFDDKRLEACPILGAVIEETLRLYPAVLSSLPRLIPGGGTTLSSHFVPAGTVVYSPAYSLQRDPKVFPDPHRFDPATLSNTLRRFDLLHHHQFIISIRRYENMASPDDNLGFKYAVITGGGGGIGKVMAQHFISKGKKVIIAGRTESKLQETAKEIGAVDYYVLDTGKAEQIPDFVRRVTKEHPDLDCLVNNAGVQRPLEILKDDDFLSKADQEIDINIRGPMHLALGLLPHFQTKESALIINVSSVLGFVPFSIINPVYNGTKAWLHFWSMNLRTQLKNGGSKVRVVEIAPPTVATDLHRERSDPDDNKKENNPDALTVDEFMEEVGSKLEDGVETIGPGMAGEVIGRWYGAFGEQYAKAAGSK
;
A
#
# COMPACT_ATOMS: atom_id res chain seq x y z
N MET A 1 22.85 11.48 -51.81
CA MET A 1 23.02 10.42 -52.84
C MET A 1 21.66 9.77 -53.05
N GLY A 2 21.24 9.64 -54.31
CA GLY A 2 19.84 9.55 -54.74
C GLY A 2 19.08 8.30 -54.30
N VAL A 3 17.81 8.50 -53.94
CA VAL A 3 16.80 7.44 -53.85
C VAL A 3 16.17 7.31 -55.23
N THR A 4 16.61 6.31 -55.98
CA THR A 4 15.97 5.90 -57.23
C THR A 4 14.60 5.30 -56.87
N LEU A 5 13.53 6.03 -57.15
CA LEU A 5 12.17 5.50 -57.12
C LEU A 5 12.05 4.43 -58.21
N LEU A 6 11.71 3.21 -57.81
CA LEU A 6 11.48 2.06 -58.70
C LEU A 6 10.49 2.43 -59.80
N ASN A 7 10.88 2.21 -61.06
CA ASN A 7 10.07 2.52 -62.24
C ASN A 7 9.00 1.41 -62.44
N PRO A 8 7.69 1.72 -62.39
CA PRO A 8 6.63 0.71 -62.32
C PRO A 8 6.40 -0.12 -63.60
N GLU A 9 7.14 0.14 -64.69
CA GLU A 9 7.01 -0.53 -65.98
C GLU A 9 7.95 -1.74 -66.20
N ASN A 10 8.86 -2.03 -65.27
CA ASN A 10 9.83 -3.12 -65.45
C ASN A 10 9.34 -4.44 -64.83
N GLU A 11 9.02 -5.43 -65.67
CA GLU A 11 8.45 -6.73 -65.25
C GLU A 11 9.39 -7.51 -64.31
N PHE A 12 10.71 -7.31 -64.44
CA PHE A 12 11.73 -7.93 -63.63
C PHE A 12 11.72 -7.44 -62.17
N ASP A 13 11.52 -6.13 -61.94
CA ASP A 13 11.44 -5.53 -60.60
C ASP A 13 10.15 -5.95 -59.87
N ARG A 14 9.05 -6.16 -60.61
CA ARG A 14 7.82 -6.74 -60.03
C ARG A 14 8.03 -8.18 -59.57
N ARG A 15 8.71 -9.02 -60.36
CA ARG A 15 9.01 -10.41 -59.98
C ARG A 15 9.94 -10.48 -58.78
N ALA A 16 10.96 -9.61 -58.71
CA ALA A 16 11.86 -9.52 -57.57
C ALA A 16 11.12 -9.07 -56.29
N MET A 17 10.23 -8.08 -56.38
CA MET A 17 9.41 -7.62 -55.26
C MET A 17 8.41 -8.71 -54.80
N VAL A 18 7.77 -9.41 -55.73
CA VAL A 18 6.86 -10.54 -55.41
C VAL A 18 7.64 -11.68 -54.75
N MET A 19 8.81 -12.05 -55.25
CA MET A 19 9.68 -13.06 -54.64
C MET A 19 10.15 -12.66 -53.23
N ALA A 20 10.48 -11.39 -53.01
CA ALA A 20 10.84 -10.87 -51.70
C ALA A 20 9.65 -10.91 -50.72
N LEU A 21 8.46 -10.54 -51.18
CA LEU A 21 7.23 -10.60 -50.37
C LEU A 21 6.83 -12.05 -50.05
N VAL A 22 6.94 -12.97 -51.00
CA VAL A 22 6.69 -14.40 -50.80
C VAL A 22 7.73 -15.01 -49.87
N GLY A 23 9.01 -14.67 -50.01
CA GLY A 23 10.07 -15.08 -49.10
C GLY A 23 9.87 -14.56 -47.67
N ALA A 24 9.50 -13.29 -47.53
CA ALA A 24 9.15 -12.69 -46.23
C ALA A 24 7.91 -13.36 -45.60
N ALA A 25 6.87 -13.63 -46.40
CA ALA A 25 5.68 -14.34 -45.96
C ALA A 25 5.99 -15.78 -45.53
N GLY A 26 6.82 -16.50 -46.28
CA GLY A 26 7.27 -17.86 -45.96
C GLY A 26 8.12 -17.92 -44.69
N GLY A 27 9.07 -16.97 -44.53
CA GLY A 27 9.86 -16.85 -43.31
C GLY A 27 9.02 -16.51 -42.08
N TYR A 28 8.03 -15.62 -42.23
CA TYR A 28 7.08 -15.29 -41.17
C TYR A 28 6.19 -16.50 -40.80
N GLN A 29 5.70 -17.26 -41.78
CA GLN A 29 4.96 -18.51 -41.53
C GLN A 29 5.80 -19.56 -40.80
N GLN A 30 7.07 -19.72 -41.18
CA GLN A 30 8.00 -20.62 -40.50
C GLN A 30 8.23 -20.19 -39.04
N GLN A 31 8.39 -18.88 -38.79
CA GLN A 31 8.54 -18.33 -37.45
C GLN A 31 7.29 -18.58 -36.58
N LEU A 32 6.10 -18.37 -37.13
CA LEU A 32 4.83 -18.66 -36.42
C LEU A 32 4.68 -20.14 -36.09
N LEU A 33 5.08 -21.03 -37.01
CA LEU A 33 5.04 -22.48 -36.79
C LEU A 33 6.02 -22.91 -35.70
N LEU A 34 7.25 -22.38 -35.70
CA LEU A 34 8.24 -22.63 -34.66
C LEU A 34 7.76 -22.13 -33.29
N GLN A 35 7.16 -20.94 -33.23
CA GLN A 35 6.55 -20.42 -32.00
C GLN A 35 5.41 -21.31 -31.50
N TYR A 36 4.56 -21.81 -32.40
CA TYR A 36 3.46 -22.69 -32.06
C TYR A 36 3.94 -24.03 -31.47
N LEU A 37 4.94 -24.65 -32.09
CA LEU A 37 5.44 -25.98 -31.70
C LEU A 37 6.32 -25.93 -30.44
N ASN A 38 7.15 -24.88 -30.30
CA ASN A 38 8.15 -24.78 -29.24
C ASN A 38 7.72 -23.85 -28.08
N SER A 39 6.46 -23.40 -28.03
CA SER A 39 6.00 -22.53 -26.95
C SER A 39 6.13 -23.24 -25.59
N PRO A 40 6.91 -22.70 -24.63
CA PRO A 40 7.07 -23.29 -23.31
C PRO A 40 5.78 -23.18 -22.48
N LEU A 41 4.82 -22.38 -22.97
CA LEU A 41 3.53 -22.20 -22.34
C LEU A 41 2.49 -23.19 -22.85
N LYS A 42 2.74 -24.06 -23.85
CA LYS A 42 1.73 -24.86 -24.60
C LYS A 42 0.65 -25.59 -23.78
N HIS A 43 0.95 -25.93 -22.53
CA HIS A 43 0.04 -26.54 -21.55
C HIS A 43 -1.00 -25.57 -20.96
N ILE A 44 -0.76 -24.26 -20.99
CA ILE A 44 -1.70 -23.25 -20.51
C ILE A 44 -2.97 -23.19 -21.41
N PRO A 45 -4.18 -23.24 -20.84
CA PRO A 45 -5.44 -23.12 -21.56
C PRO A 45 -5.56 -21.82 -22.36
N GLY A 46 -6.24 -21.86 -23.49
CA GLY A 46 -6.54 -20.66 -24.29
C GLY A 46 -6.79 -20.99 -25.76
N PRO A 47 -7.24 -20.01 -26.57
CA PRO A 47 -7.47 -20.22 -27.99
C PRO A 47 -6.19 -20.62 -28.73
N TRP A 48 -6.31 -21.45 -29.76
CA TRP A 48 -5.14 -21.96 -30.51
C TRP A 48 -4.29 -20.84 -31.13
N HIS A 49 -4.92 -19.74 -31.57
CA HIS A 49 -4.24 -18.61 -32.22
C HIS A 49 -3.38 -17.78 -31.26
N THR A 50 -3.66 -17.84 -29.95
CA THR A 50 -2.85 -17.11 -28.95
C THR A 50 -1.48 -17.74 -28.73
N ARG A 51 -1.22 -18.93 -29.29
CA ARG A 51 0.10 -19.59 -29.28
C ARG A 51 1.08 -18.95 -30.26
N CYS A 52 0.59 -18.37 -31.36
CA CYS A 52 1.43 -17.82 -32.43
C CYS A 52 1.17 -16.34 -32.70
N SER A 53 0.02 -15.78 -32.31
CA SER A 53 -0.33 -14.41 -32.67
C SER A 53 -0.91 -13.61 -31.50
N ARG A 54 -0.57 -12.31 -31.48
CA ARG A 54 -1.15 -11.29 -30.59
C ARG A 54 -2.31 -10.53 -31.24
N LEU A 55 -2.63 -10.82 -32.51
CA LEU A 55 -3.51 -10.00 -33.33
C LEU A 55 -4.91 -9.84 -32.73
N SER A 56 -5.52 -10.91 -32.23
CA SER A 56 -6.86 -10.84 -31.62
C SER A 56 -6.87 -9.94 -30.39
N LEU A 57 -5.81 -9.99 -29.58
CA LEU A 57 -5.67 -9.13 -28.41
C LEU A 57 -5.49 -7.66 -28.82
N LYS A 58 -4.71 -7.38 -29.88
CA LYS A 58 -4.57 -6.03 -30.45
C LYS A 58 -5.89 -5.49 -31.01
N LEU A 59 -6.58 -6.28 -31.83
CA LEU A 59 -7.88 -5.93 -32.40
C LEU A 59 -8.92 -5.62 -31.32
N SER A 60 -8.94 -6.42 -30.24
CA SER A 60 -9.82 -6.17 -29.11
C SER A 60 -9.49 -4.85 -28.38
N ARG A 61 -8.21 -4.43 -28.33
CA ARG A 61 -7.82 -3.12 -27.76
C ARG A 61 -8.26 -1.97 -28.67
N LEU A 62 -8.05 -2.09 -29.98
CA LEU A 62 -8.43 -1.06 -30.97
C LEU A 62 -9.94 -0.87 -31.09
N THR A 63 -10.73 -1.92 -30.88
CA THR A 63 -12.20 -1.87 -30.90
C THR A 63 -12.81 -1.53 -29.53
N GLY A 64 -12.00 -1.34 -28.49
CA GLY A 64 -12.48 -1.08 -27.12
C GLY A 64 -13.11 -2.28 -26.42
N THR A 65 -12.94 -3.50 -26.95
CA THR A 65 -13.57 -4.74 -26.46
C THR A 65 -12.61 -5.67 -25.70
N ARG A 66 -11.35 -5.26 -25.47
CA ARG A 66 -10.31 -6.09 -24.82
C ARG A 66 -10.79 -6.72 -23.52
N MET A 67 -11.50 -5.94 -22.73
CA MET A 67 -12.01 -6.31 -21.41
C MET A 67 -13.00 -7.47 -21.47
N THR A 68 -14.04 -7.32 -22.29
CA THR A 68 -15.05 -8.35 -22.49
C THR A 68 -14.45 -9.57 -23.20
N TYR A 69 -13.55 -9.37 -24.16
CA TYR A 69 -12.82 -10.45 -24.81
C TYR A 69 -12.04 -11.31 -23.80
N VAL A 70 -11.22 -10.70 -22.94
CA VAL A 70 -10.45 -11.46 -21.94
C VAL A 70 -11.35 -12.12 -20.91
N HIS A 71 -12.45 -11.47 -20.50
CA HIS A 71 -13.43 -12.06 -19.60
C HIS A 71 -14.09 -13.31 -20.18
N GLN A 72 -14.55 -13.26 -21.43
CA GLN A 72 -15.11 -14.42 -22.15
C GLN A 72 -14.12 -15.58 -22.26
N LEU A 73 -12.82 -15.28 -22.37
CA LEU A 73 -11.82 -16.34 -22.34
C LEU A 73 -11.74 -17.00 -20.95
N HIS A 74 -11.84 -16.23 -19.86
CA HIS A 74 -11.88 -16.80 -18.51
C HIS A 74 -13.13 -17.65 -18.27
N GLU A 75 -14.29 -17.21 -18.76
CA GLU A 75 -15.53 -18.02 -18.70
C GLU A 75 -15.37 -19.37 -19.42
N ARG A 76 -14.61 -19.41 -20.52
CA ARG A 76 -14.43 -20.61 -21.34
C ARG A 76 -13.28 -21.52 -20.90
N TYR A 77 -12.15 -20.94 -20.48
CA TYR A 77 -10.89 -21.66 -20.27
C TYR A 77 -10.47 -21.72 -18.79
N GLY A 78 -11.15 -21.00 -17.90
CA GLY A 78 -10.94 -21.04 -16.46
C GLY A 78 -10.06 -19.93 -15.91
N SER A 79 -9.50 -20.14 -14.72
CA SER A 79 -8.86 -19.10 -13.92
C SER A 79 -7.51 -18.62 -14.48
N ILE A 80 -6.85 -19.39 -15.35
CA ILE A 80 -5.63 -19.00 -16.07
C ILE A 80 -5.80 -19.24 -17.57
N VAL A 81 -5.47 -18.23 -18.37
CA VAL A 81 -5.70 -18.23 -19.81
C VAL A 81 -4.52 -17.58 -20.53
N ARG A 82 -4.05 -18.21 -21.61
CA ARG A 82 -3.12 -17.57 -22.55
C ARG A 82 -3.84 -16.63 -23.51
N ILE A 83 -3.46 -15.37 -23.46
CA ILE A 83 -4.05 -14.30 -24.28
C ILE A 83 -3.14 -13.87 -25.45
N ALA A 84 -1.85 -14.20 -25.38
CA ALA A 84 -0.85 -13.99 -26.43
C ALA A 84 0.34 -14.97 -26.27
N PRO A 85 1.26 -15.10 -27.24
CA PRO A 85 2.28 -16.16 -27.23
C PRO A 85 3.10 -16.25 -25.95
N ASN A 86 3.41 -15.09 -25.35
CA ASN A 86 4.16 -14.94 -24.09
C ASN A 86 3.35 -14.17 -23.02
N GLU A 87 2.02 -14.14 -23.12
CA GLU A 87 1.17 -13.43 -22.15
C GLU A 87 0.01 -14.26 -21.63
N LEU A 88 -0.18 -14.17 -20.31
CA LEU A 88 -1.20 -14.88 -19.57
C LEU A 88 -2.12 -13.90 -18.84
N SER A 89 -3.39 -14.25 -18.74
CA SER A 89 -4.35 -13.63 -17.84
C SER A 89 -4.70 -14.62 -16.73
N CYS A 90 -4.66 -14.19 -15.49
CA CYS A 90 -4.88 -15.02 -14.29
C CYS A 90 -5.79 -14.30 -13.30
N ILE A 91 -6.92 -14.93 -12.95
CA ILE A 91 -7.92 -14.43 -12.00
C ILE A 91 -8.04 -15.29 -10.74
N ASP A 92 -7.19 -16.30 -10.59
CA ASP A 92 -7.10 -17.09 -9.36
C ASP A 92 -6.55 -16.25 -8.21
N ILE A 93 -7.29 -16.13 -7.10
CA ILE A 93 -6.95 -15.23 -5.98
C ILE A 93 -5.54 -15.50 -5.41
N GLN A 94 -5.16 -16.77 -5.24
CA GLN A 94 -3.85 -17.12 -4.69
C GLN A 94 -2.72 -16.68 -5.61
N SER A 95 -2.86 -16.95 -6.90
CA SER A 95 -1.91 -16.55 -7.94
C SER A 95 -1.85 -15.02 -8.08
N VAL A 96 -2.99 -14.33 -8.01
CA VAL A 96 -3.06 -12.86 -8.05
C VAL A 96 -2.32 -12.27 -6.84
N SER A 97 -2.60 -12.75 -5.63
CA SER A 97 -1.90 -12.32 -4.41
C SER A 97 -0.39 -12.50 -4.54
N GLN A 98 0.06 -13.64 -5.06
CA GLN A 98 1.47 -13.90 -5.31
C GLN A 98 2.10 -12.90 -6.29
N VAL A 99 1.44 -12.63 -7.43
CA VAL A 99 1.95 -11.75 -8.50
C VAL A 99 2.06 -10.30 -8.07
N TYR A 100 1.15 -9.81 -7.21
CA TYR A 100 1.12 -8.41 -6.78
C TYR A 100 1.72 -8.17 -5.38
N LYS A 101 2.20 -9.23 -4.70
CA LYS A 101 2.85 -9.13 -3.39
C LYS A 101 4.07 -8.19 -3.43
N VAL A 102 4.09 -7.22 -2.52
CA VAL A 102 5.24 -6.32 -2.34
C VAL A 102 6.47 -7.13 -1.96
N GLY A 103 7.57 -6.95 -2.69
CA GLY A 103 8.79 -7.74 -2.48
C GLY A 103 8.73 -9.18 -3.01
N GLY A 104 7.66 -9.58 -3.71
CA GLY A 104 7.49 -10.93 -4.27
C GLY A 104 8.36 -11.26 -5.49
N GLY A 105 9.23 -10.35 -5.93
CA GLY A 105 10.12 -10.53 -7.09
C GLY A 105 9.46 -10.30 -8.46
N PHE A 106 8.16 -10.00 -8.51
CA PHE A 106 7.43 -9.69 -9.75
C PHE A 106 7.60 -8.23 -10.13
N GLU A 107 8.46 -7.95 -11.11
CA GLU A 107 8.68 -6.59 -11.62
C GLU A 107 7.53 -6.16 -12.54
N LYS A 108 7.35 -4.84 -12.72
CA LYS A 108 6.41 -4.32 -13.71
C LYS A 108 6.87 -4.71 -15.11
N ALA A 109 5.97 -5.24 -15.94
CA ALA A 109 6.29 -5.43 -17.35
C ALA A 109 6.03 -4.14 -18.12
N GLN A 110 6.81 -3.91 -19.18
CA GLN A 110 6.62 -2.79 -20.09
C GLN A 110 5.29 -2.94 -20.84
N TRP A 111 4.41 -1.95 -20.75
CA TRP A 111 3.06 -2.01 -21.35
C TRP A 111 2.75 -0.86 -22.32
N ILE A 112 3.55 0.20 -22.31
CA ILE A 112 3.46 1.38 -23.21
C ILE A 112 4.39 1.23 -24.43
N GLY A 113 4.95 0.03 -24.65
CA GLY A 113 5.87 -0.25 -25.75
C GLY A 113 7.09 0.68 -25.78
N ASP A 114 7.68 0.86 -26.96
CA ASP A 114 8.86 1.71 -27.21
C ASP A 114 8.58 3.22 -27.13
N TYR A 115 7.37 3.63 -26.75
CA TYR A 115 7.07 5.05 -26.54
C TYR A 115 7.63 5.55 -25.20
N ALA A 116 7.56 4.71 -24.14
CA ALA A 116 8.13 5.03 -22.84
C ALA A 116 9.65 5.28 -22.89
N THR A 117 10.37 4.61 -23.80
CA THR A 117 11.82 4.78 -23.99
C THR A 117 12.20 6.07 -24.71
N LYS A 118 11.21 6.79 -25.27
CA LYS A 118 11.39 8.08 -25.96
C LYS A 118 11.04 9.28 -25.09
N LEU A 119 10.50 9.05 -23.89
CA LEU A 119 10.18 10.12 -22.95
C LEU A 119 11.46 10.55 -22.20
N PRO A 120 11.62 11.86 -21.91
CA PRO A 120 12.78 12.37 -21.19
C PRO A 120 12.83 11.91 -19.72
N ALA A 121 11.67 11.56 -19.14
CA ALA A 121 11.53 10.97 -17.82
C ALA A 121 10.21 10.19 -17.71
N LEU A 122 10.10 9.31 -16.71
CA LEU A 122 8.91 8.52 -16.44
C LEU A 122 8.24 8.96 -15.14
N SER A 123 6.90 8.85 -15.09
CA SER A 123 6.16 8.98 -13.83
C SER A 123 6.24 7.69 -13.01
N LEU A 124 5.93 7.77 -11.71
CA LEU A 124 5.97 6.67 -10.76
C LEU A 124 5.15 5.44 -11.23
N SER A 125 4.06 5.69 -11.94
CA SER A 125 3.21 4.64 -12.52
C SER A 125 3.95 3.83 -13.60
N MET A 126 4.88 4.46 -14.32
CA MET A 126 5.58 3.91 -15.49
C MET A 126 7.00 3.42 -15.20
N ILE A 127 7.64 3.86 -14.11
CA ILE A 127 8.98 3.39 -13.71
C ILE A 127 8.96 1.87 -13.52
N LEU A 128 9.84 1.17 -14.25
CA LEU A 128 10.01 -0.29 -14.21
C LEU A 128 10.97 -0.71 -13.10
N ASN A 129 12.03 0.07 -12.86
CA ASN A 129 13.02 -0.21 -11.82
C ASN A 129 12.40 -0.05 -10.42
N SER A 130 12.39 -1.14 -9.65
CA SER A 130 11.76 -1.16 -8.33
C SER A 130 12.47 -0.29 -7.29
N ALA A 131 13.79 -0.13 -7.39
CA ALA A 131 14.56 0.69 -6.47
C ALA A 131 14.28 2.19 -6.67
N GLU A 132 14.28 2.63 -7.93
CA GLU A 132 13.90 4.01 -8.31
C GLU A 132 12.46 4.30 -7.92
N ALA A 133 11.52 3.39 -8.23
CA ALA A 133 10.12 3.55 -7.84
C ALA A 133 9.93 3.62 -6.30
N LYS A 134 10.74 2.89 -5.52
CA LYS A 134 10.71 2.93 -4.06
C LYS A 134 11.19 4.28 -3.53
N GLN A 135 12.29 4.81 -4.06
CA GLN A 135 12.81 6.13 -3.69
C GLN A 135 11.79 7.22 -4.05
N ARG A 136 11.24 7.16 -5.27
CA ARG A 136 10.24 8.10 -5.76
C ARG A 136 8.95 8.09 -4.93
N ARG A 137 8.48 6.90 -4.51
CA ARG A 137 7.31 6.75 -3.64
C ARG A 137 7.54 7.34 -2.25
N ARG A 138 8.76 7.22 -1.69
CA ARG A 138 9.09 7.76 -0.36
C ARG A 138 8.83 9.26 -0.28
N LEU A 139 9.17 10.01 -1.33
CA LEU A 139 8.99 11.47 -1.43
C LEU A 139 7.52 11.92 -1.54
N LEU A 140 6.58 11.00 -1.80
CA LEU A 140 5.15 11.30 -1.85
C LEU A 140 4.41 10.78 -0.62
N HIS A 141 5.04 9.92 0.18
CA HIS A 141 4.36 9.19 1.24
C HIS A 141 3.77 10.14 2.31
N GLY A 142 4.52 11.15 2.75
CA GLY A 142 4.06 12.11 3.75
C GLY A 142 2.85 12.93 3.26
N SER A 143 2.88 13.38 2.00
CA SER A 143 1.80 14.17 1.40
C SER A 143 0.50 13.40 1.18
N PHE A 144 0.57 12.09 0.98
CA PHE A 144 -0.60 11.21 0.80
C PHE A 144 -1.05 10.52 2.10
N ALA A 145 -0.41 10.81 3.24
CA ALA A 145 -0.89 10.32 4.53
C ALA A 145 -2.27 10.92 4.83
N ILE A 146 -3.21 10.10 5.34
CA ILE A 146 -4.60 10.52 5.61
C ILE A 146 -4.63 11.72 6.57
N THR A 147 -3.74 11.74 7.56
CA THR A 147 -3.59 12.87 8.50
C THR A 147 -3.20 14.16 7.80
N SER A 148 -2.28 14.08 6.83
CA SER A 148 -1.86 15.21 5.99
C SER A 148 -2.98 15.68 5.08
N LEU A 149 -3.69 14.74 4.44
CA LEU A 149 -4.82 15.05 3.55
C LEU A 149 -5.95 15.75 4.30
N ARG A 150 -6.37 15.23 5.46
CA ARG A 150 -7.42 15.85 6.28
C ARG A 150 -7.01 17.24 6.76
N LYS A 151 -5.81 17.35 7.32
CA LYS A 151 -5.31 18.61 7.87
C LYS A 151 -5.20 19.72 6.82
N ASN A 152 -4.74 19.38 5.62
CA ASN A 152 -4.37 20.39 4.61
C ASN A 152 -5.45 20.59 3.53
N TRP A 153 -6.27 19.56 3.23
CA TRP A 153 -7.06 19.54 2.00
C TRP A 153 -8.56 19.26 2.16
N GLU A 154 -9.02 18.78 3.32
CA GLU A 154 -10.44 18.42 3.53
C GLU A 154 -11.40 19.58 3.20
N SER A 155 -11.14 20.78 3.73
CA SER A 155 -11.95 21.97 3.46
C SER A 155 -11.96 22.36 1.99
N THR A 156 -10.81 22.24 1.31
CA THR A 156 -10.66 22.55 -0.11
C THR A 156 -11.48 21.58 -0.95
N ILE A 157 -11.34 20.28 -0.71
CA ILE A 157 -12.07 19.22 -1.41
C ILE A 157 -13.58 19.42 -1.23
N ARG A 158 -14.02 19.67 0.01
CA ARG A 158 -15.43 19.92 0.33
C ARG A 158 -16.01 21.09 -0.48
N SER A 159 -15.30 22.22 -0.52
CA SER A 159 -15.75 23.40 -1.26
C SER A 159 -15.97 23.11 -2.77
N LYS A 160 -15.10 22.28 -3.35
CA LYS A 160 -15.19 21.87 -4.77
C LYS A 160 -16.33 20.88 -4.98
N VAL A 161 -16.54 19.94 -4.05
CA VAL A 161 -17.67 18.99 -4.13
C VAL A 161 -19.01 19.73 -4.03
N GLU A 162 -19.16 20.66 -3.07
CA GLU A 162 -20.36 21.47 -2.91
C GLU A 162 -20.67 22.30 -4.16
N LEU A 163 -19.66 22.93 -4.74
CA LEU A 163 -19.80 23.68 -5.98
C LEU A 163 -20.25 22.78 -7.14
N ALA A 164 -19.66 21.58 -7.28
CA ALA A 164 -20.05 20.61 -8.30
C ALA A 164 -21.51 20.17 -8.14
N VAL A 165 -21.93 19.83 -6.93
CA VAL A 165 -23.32 19.45 -6.62
C VAL A 165 -24.28 20.60 -6.91
N MET A 166 -23.93 21.84 -6.56
CA MET A 166 -24.74 23.02 -6.86
C MET A 166 -24.91 23.24 -8.38
N LYS A 167 -23.83 23.07 -9.16
CA LYS A 167 -23.89 23.18 -10.64
C LYS A 167 -24.77 22.08 -11.24
N ILE A 168 -24.62 20.84 -10.78
CA ILE A 168 -25.46 19.70 -11.20
C ILE A 168 -26.93 20.00 -10.90
N LYS A 169 -27.25 20.43 -9.67
CA LYS A 169 -28.61 20.77 -9.26
C LYS A 169 -29.21 21.88 -10.12
N THR A 170 -28.44 22.93 -10.41
CA THR A 170 -28.90 24.07 -11.23
C THR A 170 -29.26 23.62 -12.65
N GLU A 171 -28.40 22.85 -13.31
CA GLU A 171 -28.69 22.30 -14.65
C GLU A 171 -29.85 21.29 -14.62
N ALA A 172 -29.94 20.46 -13.58
CA ALA A 172 -31.01 19.47 -13.45
C ALA A 172 -32.39 20.14 -13.30
N LEU A 173 -32.48 21.22 -12.51
CA LEU A 173 -33.71 22.01 -12.39
C LEU A 173 -34.10 22.72 -13.70
N ALA A 174 -33.13 23.01 -14.57
CA ALA A 174 -33.37 23.56 -15.90
C ALA A 174 -33.73 22.49 -16.96
N GLY A 175 -33.66 21.20 -16.62
CA GLY A 175 -34.12 20.11 -17.47
C GLY A 175 -33.34 18.80 -17.25
N SER A 176 -32.04 18.82 -17.51
CA SER A 176 -31.17 17.65 -17.33
C SER A 176 -29.72 18.08 -17.16
N SER A 177 -28.97 17.41 -16.28
CA SER A 177 -27.55 17.67 -16.09
C SER A 177 -26.70 16.46 -16.49
N ASN A 178 -25.53 16.73 -17.06
CA ASN A 178 -24.50 15.72 -17.27
C ASN A 178 -23.58 15.68 -16.03
N SER A 179 -23.85 14.76 -15.11
CA SER A 179 -23.07 14.61 -13.88
C SER A 179 -21.61 14.24 -14.15
N HIS A 180 -21.33 13.44 -15.19
CA HIS A 180 -19.97 13.04 -15.54
C HIS A 180 -19.08 14.26 -15.82
N LYS A 181 -19.58 15.22 -16.62
CA LYS A 181 -18.89 16.50 -16.88
C LYS A 181 -18.48 17.20 -15.58
N TRP A 182 -19.42 17.35 -14.65
CA TRP A 182 -19.18 18.06 -13.39
C TRP A 182 -18.24 17.31 -12.45
N TRP A 183 -18.32 15.98 -12.41
CA TRP A 183 -17.34 15.17 -11.68
C TRP A 183 -15.95 15.23 -12.29
N THR A 184 -15.82 15.27 -13.61
CA THR A 184 -14.54 15.46 -14.31
C THR A 184 -13.94 16.83 -13.97
N TYR A 185 -14.73 17.90 -13.98
CA TYR A 185 -14.24 19.24 -13.64
C TYR A 185 -13.85 19.36 -12.17
N MET A 186 -14.65 18.78 -11.27
CA MET A 186 -14.34 18.73 -9.84
C MET A 186 -13.03 17.97 -9.59
N ALA A 187 -12.89 16.77 -10.15
CA ALA A 187 -11.70 15.95 -9.96
C ALA A 187 -10.44 16.65 -10.51
N ALA A 188 -10.55 17.28 -11.69
CA ALA A 188 -9.47 18.05 -12.29
C ALA A 188 -9.02 19.23 -11.43
N ASP A 189 -9.96 20.02 -10.90
CA ASP A 189 -9.66 21.16 -10.04
C ASP A 189 -9.13 20.75 -8.66
N VAL A 190 -9.63 19.66 -8.09
CA VAL A 190 -9.09 19.09 -6.85
C VAL A 190 -7.65 18.65 -7.07
N ILE A 191 -7.38 17.80 -8.07
CA ILE A 191 -6.02 17.27 -8.25
C ILE A 191 -5.04 18.35 -8.70
N SER A 192 -5.47 19.37 -9.46
CA SER A 192 -4.61 20.49 -9.81
C SER A 192 -4.31 21.38 -8.59
N GLN A 193 -5.29 21.62 -7.72
CA GLN A 193 -5.09 22.39 -6.50
C GLN A 193 -4.12 21.69 -5.55
N LEU A 194 -4.29 20.37 -5.35
CA LEU A 194 -3.41 19.55 -4.52
C LEU A 194 -2.00 19.46 -5.11
N SER A 195 -1.89 19.29 -6.44
CA SER A 195 -0.61 19.12 -7.14
C SER A 195 0.17 20.42 -7.28
N PHE A 196 -0.50 21.51 -7.66
CA PHE A 196 0.15 22.74 -8.13
C PHE A 196 -0.16 23.97 -7.28
N GLY A 197 -0.92 23.82 -6.20
CA GLY A 197 -1.39 24.94 -5.38
C GLY A 197 -2.44 25.82 -6.07
N GLN A 198 -2.91 25.44 -7.26
CA GLN A 198 -3.85 26.23 -8.07
C GLN A 198 -4.87 25.38 -8.83
N SER A 199 -6.11 25.88 -8.85
CA SER A 199 -7.22 25.32 -9.61
C SER A 199 -7.07 25.65 -11.11
N LEU A 200 -7.51 24.75 -11.99
CA LEU A 200 -7.68 25.06 -13.42
C LEU A 200 -8.86 26.00 -13.70
N GLY A 201 -9.80 26.12 -12.76
CA GLY A 201 -10.98 26.98 -12.85
C GLY A 201 -12.07 26.42 -13.77
N VAL A 202 -12.01 25.12 -14.07
CA VAL A 202 -12.93 24.45 -15.00
C VAL A 202 -14.29 24.23 -14.36
N LEU A 203 -14.33 24.03 -13.03
CA LEU A 203 -15.55 23.85 -12.26
C LEU A 203 -16.34 25.14 -12.12
N GLU A 204 -15.68 26.26 -11.82
CA GLU A 204 -16.32 27.57 -11.70
C GLU A 204 -16.88 28.04 -13.05
N SER A 205 -16.05 27.95 -14.09
CA SER A 205 -16.38 28.41 -15.44
C SER A 205 -17.34 27.49 -16.18
N GLY A 206 -17.36 26.20 -15.83
CA GLY A 206 -18.13 25.17 -16.54
C GLY A 206 -17.65 24.93 -17.97
N LYS A 207 -16.42 25.35 -18.32
CA LYS A 207 -15.84 25.27 -19.66
C LYS A 207 -14.53 24.49 -19.63
N SER A 208 -14.40 23.52 -20.54
CA SER A 208 -13.15 22.77 -20.70
C SER A 208 -12.02 23.64 -21.24
N THR A 209 -10.85 23.59 -20.59
CA THR A 209 -9.63 24.22 -21.09
C THR A 209 -9.02 23.42 -22.24
N MET A 210 -7.98 23.97 -22.87
CA MET A 210 -7.15 23.25 -23.84
C MET A 210 -6.38 22.11 -23.17
N TYR A 211 -5.90 22.33 -21.94
CA TYR A 211 -5.18 21.31 -21.16
C TYR A 211 -6.07 20.09 -20.82
N MET A 212 -7.32 20.31 -20.41
CA MET A 212 -8.29 19.23 -20.18
C MET A 212 -8.54 18.38 -21.43
N ARG A 213 -8.73 19.04 -22.58
CA ARG A 213 -8.88 18.33 -23.87
C ARG A 213 -7.62 17.55 -24.25
N ALA A 214 -6.44 18.04 -23.85
CA ALA A 214 -5.19 17.33 -24.08
C ALA A 214 -5.08 16.07 -23.21
N ILE A 215 -5.51 16.13 -21.94
CA ILE A 215 -5.58 14.97 -21.04
C ILE A 215 -6.50 13.88 -21.62
N GLU A 216 -7.73 14.23 -22.01
CA GLU A 216 -8.71 13.29 -22.56
C GLU A 216 -8.17 12.61 -23.84
N ASN A 217 -7.57 13.38 -24.74
CA ASN A 217 -7.06 12.86 -26.01
C ASN A 217 -5.72 12.12 -25.90
N ALA A 218 -4.94 12.39 -24.85
CA ALA A 218 -3.65 11.73 -24.61
C ALA A 218 -3.79 10.22 -24.44
N LEU A 219 -4.84 9.75 -23.74
CA LEU A 219 -5.08 8.32 -23.53
C LEU A 219 -5.38 7.57 -24.84
N ILE A 220 -6.15 8.18 -25.74
CA ILE A 220 -6.44 7.60 -27.07
C ILE A 220 -5.19 7.61 -27.94
N ALA A 221 -4.44 8.72 -27.92
CA ALA A 221 -3.19 8.86 -28.66
C ALA A 221 -2.15 7.79 -28.26
N ASP A 222 -2.05 7.49 -26.96
CA ASP A 222 -1.17 6.46 -26.41
C ASP A 222 -1.53 5.06 -26.92
N VAL A 223 -2.81 4.69 -26.88
CA VAL A 223 -3.28 3.37 -27.35
C VAL A 223 -2.95 3.15 -28.83
N ILE A 224 -3.19 4.16 -29.68
CA ILE A 224 -2.91 4.08 -31.12
C ILE A 224 -1.41 3.93 -31.37
N GLN A 225 -0.57 4.74 -30.69
CA GLN A 225 0.89 4.68 -30.85
C GLN A 225 1.47 3.35 -30.39
N CYS A 226 0.98 2.79 -29.28
CA CYS A 226 1.44 1.53 -28.74
C CYS A 226 1.07 0.33 -29.62
N GLU A 227 -0.15 0.30 -30.16
CA GLU A 227 -0.63 -0.88 -30.88
C GLU A 227 -0.20 -0.93 -32.35
N ILE A 228 0.02 0.25 -32.95
CA ILE A 228 0.33 0.41 -34.36
C ILE A 228 1.64 1.21 -34.56
N PRO A 229 2.79 0.71 -34.05
CA PRO A 229 4.06 1.46 -34.04
C PRO A 229 4.56 1.82 -35.44
N PHE A 230 4.18 1.04 -36.46
CA PHE A 230 4.53 1.31 -37.85
C PHE A 230 3.76 2.50 -38.46
N LEU A 231 2.68 3.02 -37.85
CA LEU A 231 2.07 4.29 -38.31
C LEU A 231 3.05 5.45 -38.19
N ALA A 232 3.92 5.43 -37.18
CA ALA A 232 5.00 6.40 -37.05
C ALA A 232 6.05 6.24 -38.17
N SER A 233 6.32 5.01 -38.60
CA SER A 233 7.22 4.69 -39.72
C SER A 233 6.60 5.00 -41.09
N LEU A 234 5.27 4.86 -41.24
CA LEU A 234 4.48 5.26 -42.41
C LEU A 234 4.12 6.76 -42.38
N SER A 235 4.81 7.56 -41.57
CA SER A 235 4.55 9.01 -41.41
C SER A 235 4.70 9.83 -42.69
N GLN A 236 5.23 9.23 -43.76
CA GLN A 236 5.29 9.83 -45.09
C GLN A 236 3.98 9.70 -45.89
N LEU A 237 3.08 8.77 -45.52
CA LEU A 237 1.81 8.49 -46.21
C LEU A 237 0.58 9.03 -45.47
N ILE A 238 0.72 9.36 -44.18
CA ILE A 238 -0.34 9.91 -43.34
C ILE A 238 -0.20 11.44 -43.33
N PRO A 239 -1.29 12.22 -43.47
CA PRO A 239 -1.21 13.68 -43.39
C PRO A 239 -0.48 14.14 -42.13
N ARG A 240 0.57 14.97 -42.29
CA ARG A 240 1.35 15.49 -41.15
C ARG A 240 0.49 16.14 -40.07
N SER A 241 -0.64 16.73 -40.45
CA SER A 241 -1.63 17.31 -39.54
C SER A 241 -2.22 16.29 -38.55
N LEU A 242 -2.44 15.05 -38.98
CA LEU A 242 -3.00 14.00 -38.13
C LEU A 242 -1.96 13.50 -37.11
N LEU A 243 -0.72 13.24 -37.56
CA LEU A 243 0.38 12.80 -36.69
C LEU A 243 0.82 13.89 -35.71
N GLN A 244 0.88 15.15 -36.16
CA GLN A 244 1.18 16.29 -35.31
C GLN A 244 0.10 16.50 -34.25
N THR A 245 -1.18 16.24 -34.56
CA THR A 245 -2.27 16.35 -33.56
C THR A 245 -2.03 15.42 -32.38
N PHE A 246 -1.65 14.15 -32.62
CA PHE A 246 -1.40 13.18 -31.55
C PHE A 246 -0.16 13.49 -30.71
N SER A 247 0.97 13.82 -31.34
CA SER A 247 2.19 14.18 -30.61
C SER A 247 2.03 15.48 -29.82
N ARG A 248 1.21 16.42 -30.32
CA ARG A 248 0.93 17.69 -29.63
C ARG A 248 0.11 17.50 -28.35
N GLN A 249 -0.83 16.56 -28.29
CA GLN A 249 -1.64 16.35 -27.07
C GLN A 249 -0.77 15.83 -25.92
N LEU A 250 0.05 14.80 -26.16
CA LEU A 250 0.94 14.24 -25.15
C LEU A 250 1.97 15.27 -24.67
N GLU A 251 2.50 16.07 -25.60
CA GLU A 251 3.42 17.16 -25.27
C GLU A 251 2.75 18.27 -24.46
N GLN A 252 1.49 18.62 -24.77
CA GLN A 252 0.73 19.60 -23.98
C GLN A 252 0.47 19.14 -22.55
N VAL A 253 0.16 17.84 -22.36
CA VAL A 253 -0.01 17.25 -21.02
C VAL A 253 1.29 17.35 -20.23
N ARG A 254 2.42 17.01 -20.87
CA ARG A 254 3.76 17.12 -20.28
C ARG A 254 4.11 18.55 -19.89
N LEU A 255 3.93 19.50 -20.80
CA LEU A 255 4.25 20.91 -20.56
C LEU A 255 3.39 21.49 -19.44
N GLY A 256 2.08 21.24 -19.43
CA GLY A 256 1.22 21.74 -18.36
C GLY A 256 1.56 21.14 -16.98
N GLY A 257 2.02 19.89 -16.92
CA GLY A 257 2.55 19.32 -15.68
C GLY A 257 3.84 20.01 -15.21
N ALA A 258 4.76 20.30 -16.12
CA ALA A 258 5.99 21.03 -15.82
C ALA A 258 5.70 22.49 -15.38
N ASP A 259 4.79 23.17 -16.06
CA ASP A 259 4.37 24.54 -15.74
C ASP A 259 3.68 24.60 -14.37
N GLY A 260 2.82 23.62 -14.06
CA GLY A 260 2.17 23.51 -12.75
C GLY A 260 3.16 23.24 -11.60
N VAL A 261 4.20 22.43 -11.83
CA VAL A 261 5.27 22.26 -10.85
C VAL A 261 6.10 23.54 -10.70
N ALA A 262 6.35 24.25 -11.80
CA ALA A 262 7.09 25.50 -11.78
C ALA A 262 6.32 26.62 -11.04
N SER A 263 4.99 26.65 -11.13
CA SER A 263 4.17 27.65 -10.42
C SER A 263 4.24 27.49 -8.91
N VAL A 264 4.35 26.26 -8.39
CA VAL A 264 4.54 26.00 -6.95
C VAL A 264 5.81 26.70 -6.43
N LYS A 265 6.89 26.70 -7.22
CA LYS A 265 8.14 27.37 -6.84
C LYS A 265 8.01 28.89 -6.75
N GLN A 266 7.22 29.49 -7.65
CA GLN A 266 7.05 30.94 -7.71
C GLN A 266 6.21 31.50 -6.55
N GLN A 267 5.36 30.67 -5.94
CA GLN A 267 4.47 31.06 -4.85
C GLN A 267 5.17 31.11 -3.46
N GLY A 268 6.41 30.62 -3.34
CA GLY A 268 7.20 30.67 -2.11
C GLY A 268 6.76 29.69 -1.01
N PRO A 269 7.63 29.40 -0.02
CA PRO A 269 7.45 28.31 0.96
C PRO A 269 6.29 28.50 1.95
N SER A 270 5.73 29.71 2.07
CA SER A 270 4.65 30.04 3.00
C SER A 270 3.24 29.97 2.39
N SER A 271 3.09 29.86 1.06
CA SER A 271 1.78 29.94 0.40
C SER A 271 1.39 28.74 -0.47
N ALA A 272 2.34 27.88 -0.88
CA ALA A 272 2.06 26.71 -1.71
C ALA A 272 2.26 25.39 -0.95
N GLN A 273 1.25 24.98 -0.17
CA GLN A 273 1.15 23.55 0.18
C GLN A 273 0.87 22.78 -1.11
N SER A 274 1.69 21.78 -1.43
CA SER A 274 1.53 20.92 -2.60
C SER A 274 1.88 19.48 -2.21
N ILE A 275 1.26 18.50 -2.86
CA ILE A 275 1.65 17.10 -2.69
C ILE A 275 3.05 16.79 -3.25
N PHE A 276 3.64 17.73 -4.01
CA PHE A 276 4.99 17.62 -4.56
C PHE A 276 6.04 18.40 -3.76
N THR A 277 5.70 19.01 -2.63
CA THR A 277 6.64 19.87 -1.86
C THR A 277 7.96 19.17 -1.54
N GLU A 278 7.92 17.95 -0.98
CA GLU A 278 9.14 17.16 -0.68
C GLU A 278 9.92 16.78 -1.95
N MET A 279 9.20 16.41 -3.01
CA MET A 279 9.80 16.02 -4.28
C MET A 279 10.50 17.20 -4.99
N ILE A 280 9.92 18.39 -4.89
CA ILE A 280 10.49 19.63 -5.40
C ILE A 280 11.73 20.02 -4.57
N ALA A 281 11.65 19.93 -3.24
CA ALA A 281 12.77 20.21 -2.36
C ALA A 281 13.96 19.27 -2.61
N GLU A 282 13.69 17.97 -2.80
CA GLU A 282 14.72 16.99 -3.19
C GLU A 282 15.35 17.39 -4.53
N CYS A 283 14.55 17.69 -5.57
CA CYS A 283 15.05 18.11 -6.88
C CYS A 283 15.95 19.36 -6.84
N ASP A 284 15.69 20.29 -5.93
CA ASP A 284 16.41 21.57 -5.82
C ASP A 284 17.65 21.51 -4.92
N SER A 285 17.92 20.38 -4.26
CA SER A 285 19.13 20.26 -3.44
C SER A 285 20.41 20.21 -4.29
N GLU A 286 21.28 21.21 -4.13
CA GLU A 286 22.43 21.44 -5.00
C GLU A 286 23.45 20.28 -4.94
N GLY A 287 23.65 19.60 -6.07
CA GLY A 287 24.78 18.70 -6.33
C GLY A 287 24.67 17.25 -5.85
N ARG A 288 23.50 16.77 -5.40
CA ARG A 288 23.34 15.42 -4.82
C ARG A 288 22.16 14.59 -5.31
N THR A 289 21.48 14.97 -6.38
CA THR A 289 20.15 14.40 -6.68
C THR A 289 20.12 13.59 -7.97
N TRP A 290 19.50 12.41 -7.89
CA TRP A 290 19.15 11.56 -9.03
C TRP A 290 17.86 12.03 -9.73
N LEU A 291 17.25 13.12 -9.24
CA LEU A 291 15.90 13.54 -9.56
C LEU A 291 15.89 14.80 -10.44
N THR A 292 15.43 14.66 -11.69
CA THR A 292 15.42 15.78 -12.65
C THR A 292 14.13 16.59 -12.61
N LYS A 293 14.20 17.85 -13.06
CA LYS A 293 13.02 18.74 -13.19
C LYS A 293 11.99 18.16 -14.15
N GLU A 294 12.45 17.55 -15.24
CA GLU A 294 11.64 16.84 -16.21
C GLU A 294 10.89 15.68 -15.55
N ALA A 295 11.55 14.93 -14.66
CA ALA A 295 10.91 13.86 -13.92
C ALA A 295 9.80 14.42 -13.03
N VAL A 296 10.05 15.47 -12.24
CA VAL A 296 9.01 16.07 -11.36
C VAL A 296 7.81 16.58 -12.20
N GLY A 297 8.06 17.24 -13.33
CA GLY A 297 6.98 17.66 -14.25
C GLY A 297 6.18 16.48 -14.83
N MET A 298 6.84 15.36 -15.13
CA MET A 298 6.17 14.12 -15.57
C MET A 298 5.31 13.49 -14.48
N GLU A 299 5.64 13.64 -13.20
CA GLU A 299 4.76 13.21 -12.11
C GLU A 299 3.53 14.09 -12.01
N GLY A 300 3.69 15.41 -12.13
CA GLY A 300 2.55 16.33 -12.18
C GLY A 300 1.59 15.96 -13.31
N ALA A 301 2.11 15.73 -14.51
CA ALA A 301 1.33 15.25 -15.65
C ALA A 301 0.65 13.90 -15.38
N GLY A 302 1.39 12.95 -14.79
CA GLY A 302 0.86 11.64 -14.42
C GLY A 302 -0.27 11.71 -13.39
N MET A 303 -0.15 12.62 -12.41
CA MET A 303 -1.14 12.83 -11.36
C MET A 303 -2.44 13.42 -11.91
N MET A 304 -2.33 14.39 -12.81
CA MET A 304 -3.50 14.98 -13.50
C MET A 304 -4.27 13.93 -14.28
N VAL A 305 -3.59 13.11 -15.08
CA VAL A 305 -4.21 12.04 -15.88
C VAL A 305 -4.84 10.97 -14.98
N ALA A 306 -4.12 10.53 -13.94
CA ALA A 306 -4.59 9.46 -13.07
C ALA A 306 -5.76 9.88 -12.17
N GLY A 307 -5.73 11.10 -11.62
CA GLY A 307 -6.70 11.56 -10.62
C GLY A 307 -8.02 12.09 -11.20
N THR A 308 -8.03 12.54 -12.46
CA THR A 308 -9.20 13.19 -13.08
C THR A 308 -10.25 12.18 -13.53
N ASP A 309 -9.94 11.38 -14.56
CA ASP A 309 -10.92 10.52 -15.23
C ASP A 309 -11.40 9.37 -14.35
N THR A 310 -10.51 8.81 -13.52
CA THR A 310 -10.81 7.64 -12.68
C THR A 310 -11.86 7.96 -11.62
N THR A 311 -11.67 9.07 -10.89
CA THR A 311 -12.58 9.57 -9.87
C THR A 311 -13.93 9.92 -10.49
N ALA A 312 -13.93 10.64 -11.62
CA ALA A 312 -15.14 11.06 -12.30
C ALA A 312 -15.99 9.88 -12.80
N ALA A 313 -15.34 8.85 -13.36
CA ALA A 313 -16.01 7.64 -13.81
C ALA A 313 -16.69 6.90 -12.65
N VAL A 314 -15.98 6.69 -11.53
CA VAL A 314 -16.53 5.99 -10.35
C VAL A 314 -17.72 6.75 -9.77
N LEU A 315 -17.60 8.07 -9.55
CA LEU A 315 -18.70 8.88 -9.04
C LEU A 315 -19.92 8.86 -9.96
N THR A 316 -19.71 8.84 -11.28
CA THR A 316 -20.79 8.72 -12.26
C THR A 316 -21.54 7.40 -12.09
N TYR A 317 -20.84 6.28 -12.03
CA TYR A 317 -21.45 4.96 -11.87
C TYR A 317 -22.07 4.75 -10.48
N LEU A 318 -21.48 5.34 -9.44
CA LEU A 318 -22.01 5.32 -8.08
C LEU A 318 -23.41 5.93 -8.07
N ILE A 319 -23.53 7.19 -8.50
CA ILE A 319 -24.80 7.92 -8.51
C ILE A 319 -25.81 7.21 -9.41
N TRP A 320 -25.40 6.76 -10.60
CA TRP A 320 -26.27 6.02 -11.50
C TRP A 320 -26.79 4.70 -10.89
N SER A 321 -25.96 3.99 -10.13
CA SER A 321 -26.35 2.72 -9.48
C SER A 321 -27.32 2.96 -8.33
N VAL A 322 -27.11 4.02 -7.54
CA VAL A 322 -28.00 4.41 -6.44
C VAL A 322 -29.35 4.89 -6.96
N LEU A 323 -29.38 5.77 -7.97
CA LEU A 323 -30.63 6.30 -8.54
C LEU A 323 -31.50 5.23 -9.21
N LYS A 324 -30.90 4.11 -9.64
CA LYS A 324 -31.66 2.96 -10.14
C LYS A 324 -32.37 2.16 -9.06
N GLN A 325 -32.06 2.41 -7.79
CA GLN A 325 -32.53 1.65 -6.64
C GLN A 325 -33.13 2.61 -5.59
N PRO A 326 -34.40 3.02 -5.72
CA PRO A 326 -35.03 4.00 -4.83
C PRO A 326 -34.93 3.64 -3.33
N VAL A 327 -35.05 2.35 -3.00
CA VAL A 327 -34.92 1.85 -1.62
C VAL A 327 -33.50 2.02 -1.08
N LEU A 328 -32.48 1.83 -1.91
CA LEU A 328 -31.08 2.05 -1.52
C LEU A 328 -30.79 3.54 -1.37
N GLN A 329 -31.31 4.36 -2.29
CA GLN A 329 -31.22 5.81 -2.22
C GLN A 329 -31.78 6.34 -0.90
N GLU A 330 -33.01 5.96 -0.56
CA GLU A 330 -33.67 6.40 0.68
C GLU A 330 -32.86 5.99 1.93
N LYS A 331 -32.33 4.76 1.96
CA LYS A 331 -31.48 4.29 3.06
C LYS A 331 -30.19 5.09 3.19
N LEU A 332 -29.53 5.39 2.07
CA LEU A 332 -28.32 6.19 2.05
C LEU A 332 -28.60 7.62 2.50
N GLU A 333 -29.65 8.26 1.99
CA GLU A 333 -30.07 9.61 2.39
C GLU A 333 -30.38 9.68 3.89
N ASN A 334 -31.08 8.66 4.44
CA ASN A 334 -31.36 8.57 5.87
C ASN A 334 -30.09 8.41 6.72
N GLU A 335 -29.11 7.61 6.28
CA GLU A 335 -27.82 7.46 6.97
C GLU A 335 -27.04 8.78 7.00
N ILE A 336 -26.94 9.46 5.85
CA ILE A 336 -26.22 10.73 5.76
C ILE A 336 -26.92 11.85 6.53
N ALA A 337 -28.26 11.86 6.58
CA ALA A 337 -29.02 12.84 7.36
C ALA A 337 -28.68 12.81 8.86
N LEU A 338 -28.26 11.65 9.41
CA LEU A 338 -27.85 11.52 10.81
C LEU A 338 -26.52 12.23 11.12
N LEU A 339 -25.74 12.60 10.10
CA LEU A 339 -24.48 13.31 10.29
C LEU A 339 -24.68 14.79 10.64
N GLY A 340 -25.83 15.38 10.25
CA GLY A 340 -26.10 16.81 10.36
C GLY A 340 -25.32 17.67 9.35
N ASP A 341 -25.47 18.99 9.42
CA ASP A 341 -24.86 19.93 8.46
C ASP A 341 -23.33 20.07 8.64
N THR A 342 -22.81 19.68 9.80
CA THR A 342 -21.38 19.71 10.12
C THR A 342 -20.87 18.30 10.40
N PHE A 343 -20.17 17.73 9.42
CA PHE A 343 -19.46 16.46 9.51
C PHE A 343 -18.03 16.62 9.02
N ASP A 344 -17.14 15.71 9.40
CA ASP A 344 -15.76 15.62 8.89
C ASP A 344 -15.58 14.32 8.09
N ASP A 345 -14.46 14.20 7.37
CA ASP A 345 -14.14 13.00 6.59
C ASP A 345 -14.14 11.74 7.46
N LYS A 346 -13.72 11.86 8.72
CA LYS A 346 -13.71 10.76 9.69
C LYS A 346 -15.11 10.26 10.03
N ARG A 347 -16.14 11.11 10.07
CA ARG A 347 -17.53 10.66 10.29
C ARG A 347 -18.18 10.13 9.02
N LEU A 348 -17.77 10.63 7.85
CA LEU A 348 -18.25 10.13 6.56
C LEU A 348 -17.79 8.71 6.28
N GLU A 349 -16.52 8.42 6.56
CA GLU A 349 -16.01 7.06 6.42
C GLU A 349 -16.90 6.09 7.23
N ALA A 350 -17.33 6.50 8.44
CA ALA A 350 -17.99 5.64 9.46
C ALA A 350 -19.37 5.15 9.05
N CYS A 351 -19.87 5.63 7.92
CA CYS A 351 -21.18 5.35 7.38
C CYS A 351 -21.16 3.99 6.65
N PRO A 352 -21.73 2.92 7.24
CA PRO A 352 -21.62 1.58 6.68
C PRO A 352 -22.31 1.43 5.31
N ILE A 353 -23.44 2.11 5.06
CA ILE A 353 -24.13 2.03 3.77
C ILE A 353 -23.35 2.81 2.72
N LEU A 354 -22.89 4.04 3.02
CA LEU A 354 -22.04 4.82 2.12
C LEU A 354 -20.78 4.03 1.72
N GLY A 355 -20.06 3.48 2.70
CA GLY A 355 -18.87 2.66 2.46
C GLY A 355 -19.17 1.44 1.57
N ALA A 356 -20.24 0.71 1.88
CA ALA A 356 -20.66 -0.45 1.08
C ALA A 356 -21.04 -0.08 -0.37
N VAL A 357 -21.70 1.07 -0.57
CA VAL A 357 -22.05 1.57 -1.91
C VAL A 357 -20.81 1.95 -2.72
N ILE A 358 -19.83 2.60 -2.09
CA ILE A 358 -18.55 2.93 -2.73
C ILE A 358 -17.82 1.64 -3.13
N GLU A 359 -17.66 0.68 -2.22
CA GLU A 359 -17.00 -0.60 -2.48
C GLU A 359 -17.68 -1.40 -3.59
N GLU A 360 -19.01 -1.47 -3.58
CA GLU A 360 -19.77 -2.21 -4.60
C GLU A 360 -19.71 -1.53 -5.97
N THR A 361 -19.66 -0.19 -5.99
CA THR A 361 -19.38 0.56 -7.23
C THR A 361 -18.02 0.20 -7.77
N LEU A 362 -17.00 0.08 -6.91
CA LEU A 362 -15.65 -0.24 -7.34
C LEU A 362 -15.45 -1.68 -7.75
N ARG A 363 -16.26 -2.61 -7.22
CA ARG A 363 -16.32 -3.99 -7.68
C ARG A 363 -16.98 -4.11 -9.06
N LEU A 364 -18.12 -3.45 -9.26
CA LEU A 364 -18.86 -3.59 -10.52
C LEU A 364 -18.34 -2.65 -11.61
N TYR A 365 -17.91 -1.45 -11.26
CA TYR A 365 -17.44 -0.40 -12.17
C TYR A 365 -16.04 0.12 -11.77
N PRO A 366 -15.01 -0.74 -11.78
CA PRO A 366 -13.65 -0.30 -11.45
C PRO A 366 -13.15 0.73 -12.46
N ALA A 367 -12.54 1.82 -11.98
CA ALA A 367 -11.98 2.88 -12.82
C ALA A 367 -10.90 2.33 -13.77
N VAL A 368 -10.06 1.42 -13.25
CA VAL A 368 -8.99 0.77 -14.00
C VAL A 368 -9.43 -0.65 -14.30
N LEU A 369 -9.97 -0.78 -15.51
CA LEU A 369 -10.57 -1.98 -16.05
C LEU A 369 -9.55 -3.13 -16.25
N SER A 370 -8.39 -2.81 -16.81
CA SER A 370 -7.30 -3.78 -17.07
C SER A 370 -6.26 -3.79 -15.95
N SER A 371 -5.63 -4.93 -15.70
CA SER A 371 -4.54 -5.01 -14.74
C SER A 371 -3.20 -4.50 -15.25
N LEU A 372 -2.39 -3.97 -14.33
CA LEU A 372 -0.99 -3.63 -14.57
C LEU A 372 -0.16 -4.91 -14.76
N PRO A 373 0.52 -5.10 -15.90
CA PRO A 373 1.23 -6.35 -16.15
C PRO A 373 2.46 -6.51 -15.25
N ARG A 374 2.79 -7.77 -14.98
CA ARG A 374 3.97 -8.18 -14.22
C ARG A 374 4.79 -9.18 -15.02
N LEU A 375 6.10 -9.15 -14.81
CA LEU A 375 7.03 -10.12 -15.39
C LEU A 375 7.26 -11.26 -14.40
N ILE A 376 7.23 -12.50 -14.88
CA ILE A 376 7.59 -13.67 -14.06
C ILE A 376 9.11 -13.63 -13.77
N PRO A 377 9.52 -13.73 -12.49
CA PRO A 377 10.93 -13.66 -12.08
C PRO A 377 11.77 -14.84 -12.60
N GLY A 378 13.10 -14.71 -12.44
CA GLY A 378 14.07 -15.76 -12.78
C GLY A 378 13.73 -17.10 -12.11
N GLY A 379 13.82 -18.19 -12.87
CA GLY A 379 13.44 -19.54 -12.42
C GLY A 379 11.98 -19.94 -12.68
N GLY A 380 11.12 -18.99 -13.08
CA GLY A 380 9.70 -19.26 -13.30
C GLY A 380 8.89 -19.38 -12.01
N THR A 381 7.59 -19.59 -12.11
CA THR A 381 6.71 -19.75 -10.96
C THR A 381 5.48 -20.58 -11.29
N THR A 382 4.75 -21.06 -10.27
CA THR A 382 3.50 -21.79 -10.50
C THR A 382 2.31 -20.88 -10.25
N LEU A 383 1.44 -20.73 -11.25
CA LEU A 383 0.18 -19.97 -11.16
C LEU A 383 -0.99 -20.89 -11.52
N SER A 384 -2.03 -20.92 -10.69
CA SER A 384 -3.24 -21.75 -10.91
C SER A 384 -2.90 -23.21 -11.24
N SER A 385 -1.95 -23.81 -10.50
CA SER A 385 -1.43 -25.18 -10.72
C SER A 385 -0.64 -25.41 -12.02
N HIS A 386 -0.29 -24.35 -12.76
CA HIS A 386 0.52 -24.44 -13.98
C HIS A 386 1.87 -23.76 -13.76
N PHE A 387 2.96 -24.45 -14.13
CA PHE A 387 4.27 -23.82 -14.16
C PHE A 387 4.36 -22.81 -15.31
N VAL A 388 4.85 -21.63 -15.02
CA VAL A 388 5.02 -20.50 -15.93
C VAL A 388 6.50 -20.10 -15.95
N PRO A 389 7.17 -20.16 -17.11
CA PRO A 389 8.58 -19.82 -17.23
C PRO A 389 8.85 -18.33 -17.02
N ALA A 390 10.07 -18.02 -16.59
CA ALA A 390 10.58 -16.67 -16.46
C ALA A 390 10.43 -15.85 -17.75
N GLY A 391 10.24 -14.53 -17.63
CA GLY A 391 10.07 -13.63 -18.78
C GLY A 391 8.68 -13.65 -19.41
N THR A 392 7.76 -14.50 -18.93
CA THR A 392 6.34 -14.43 -19.30
C THR A 392 5.70 -13.20 -18.69
N VAL A 393 4.77 -12.55 -19.41
CA VAL A 393 3.97 -11.44 -18.87
C VAL A 393 2.65 -11.97 -18.34
N VAL A 394 2.27 -11.59 -17.12
CA VAL A 394 1.00 -11.95 -16.50
C VAL A 394 0.14 -10.71 -16.21
N TYR A 395 -1.16 -10.86 -16.48
CA TYR A 395 -2.23 -9.90 -16.23
C TYR A 395 -3.24 -10.52 -15.24
N SER A 396 -3.90 -9.71 -14.43
CA SER A 396 -4.99 -10.09 -13.53
C SER A 396 -6.13 -9.07 -13.55
N PRO A 397 -6.90 -9.00 -14.66
CA PRO A 397 -7.80 -7.88 -14.92
C PRO A 397 -8.89 -7.75 -13.86
N ALA A 398 -8.98 -6.56 -13.26
CA ALA A 398 -9.92 -6.20 -12.18
C ALA A 398 -11.34 -6.66 -12.51
N TYR A 399 -11.80 -6.33 -13.72
CA TYR A 399 -13.15 -6.65 -14.16
C TYR A 399 -13.48 -8.14 -14.19
N SER A 400 -12.53 -8.99 -14.60
CA SER A 400 -12.78 -10.44 -14.63
C SER A 400 -12.68 -11.03 -13.23
N LEU A 401 -11.71 -10.58 -12.44
CA LEU A 401 -11.52 -11.01 -11.05
C LEU A 401 -12.75 -10.67 -10.18
N GLN A 402 -13.24 -9.44 -10.29
CA GLN A 402 -14.41 -8.95 -9.54
C GLN A 402 -15.75 -9.49 -10.05
N ARG A 403 -15.70 -10.32 -11.11
CA ARG A 403 -16.84 -11.02 -11.69
C ARG A 403 -16.68 -12.55 -11.65
N ASP A 404 -15.73 -13.07 -10.88
CA ASP A 404 -15.62 -14.51 -10.69
C ASP A 404 -16.78 -15.01 -9.81
N PRO A 405 -17.71 -15.84 -10.33
CA PRO A 405 -18.83 -16.37 -9.56
C PRO A 405 -18.41 -17.26 -8.40
N LYS A 406 -17.17 -17.77 -8.38
CA LYS A 406 -16.61 -18.50 -7.23
C LYS A 406 -16.42 -17.61 -6.01
N VAL A 407 -16.23 -16.31 -6.25
CA VAL A 407 -15.91 -15.31 -5.24
C VAL A 407 -17.14 -14.47 -4.93
N PHE A 408 -17.82 -13.99 -5.97
CA PHE A 408 -18.99 -13.11 -5.86
C PHE A 408 -20.21 -13.83 -6.42
N PRO A 409 -21.13 -14.33 -5.58
CA PRO A 409 -22.43 -14.82 -6.04
C PRO A 409 -23.17 -13.71 -6.79
N ASP A 410 -23.76 -14.03 -7.95
CA ASP A 410 -24.39 -13.06 -8.85
C ASP A 410 -23.51 -11.85 -9.22
N PRO A 411 -22.34 -12.07 -9.84
CA PRO A 411 -21.28 -11.07 -9.98
C PRO A 411 -21.68 -9.81 -10.80
N HIS A 412 -22.77 -9.87 -11.54
CA HIS A 412 -23.26 -8.76 -12.37
C HIS A 412 -24.31 -7.88 -11.67
N ARG A 413 -24.82 -8.31 -10.51
CA ARG A 413 -25.79 -7.55 -9.73
C ARG A 413 -25.06 -6.53 -8.87
N PHE A 414 -25.61 -5.31 -8.78
CA PHE A 414 -25.17 -4.30 -7.83
C PHE A 414 -25.92 -4.49 -6.50
N ASP A 415 -25.25 -5.04 -5.50
CA ASP A 415 -25.82 -5.32 -4.17
C ASP A 415 -24.82 -5.04 -3.03
N PRO A 416 -24.82 -3.81 -2.48
CA PRO A 416 -23.93 -3.42 -1.39
C PRO A 416 -24.07 -4.28 -0.11
N ALA A 417 -25.28 -4.80 0.17
CA ALA A 417 -25.54 -5.56 1.38
C ALA A 417 -24.87 -6.95 1.34
N THR A 418 -24.87 -7.58 0.18
CA THR A 418 -24.29 -8.91 -0.04
C THR A 418 -22.76 -8.85 -0.15
N LEU A 419 -22.22 -7.74 -0.67
CA LEU A 419 -20.77 -7.53 -0.73
C LEU A 419 -20.14 -7.49 0.66
N SER A 420 -20.75 -6.77 1.61
CA SER A 420 -20.26 -6.67 2.99
C SER A 420 -20.10 -8.06 3.65
N ASN A 421 -21.02 -8.98 3.38
CA ASN A 421 -20.96 -10.35 3.87
C ASN A 421 -19.94 -11.24 3.11
N THR A 422 -19.73 -10.98 1.83
CA THR A 422 -18.80 -11.75 0.97
C THR A 422 -17.35 -11.37 1.24
N LEU A 423 -17.05 -10.08 1.40
CA LEU A 423 -15.71 -9.59 1.76
C LEU A 423 -15.27 -10.10 3.13
N ARG A 424 -16.20 -10.22 4.09
CA ARG A 424 -15.96 -10.84 5.41
C ARG A 424 -15.68 -12.35 5.36
N ARG A 425 -16.12 -13.05 4.30
CA ARG A 425 -16.05 -14.52 4.21
C ARG A 425 -14.75 -15.05 3.59
N PHE A 426 -14.07 -14.22 2.79
CA PHE A 426 -12.92 -14.65 2.00
C PHE A 426 -11.58 -13.98 2.38
N ASP A 427 -11.50 -13.22 3.48
CA ASP A 427 -10.31 -12.44 3.86
C ASP A 427 -9.72 -11.63 2.70
N LEU A 428 -10.55 -11.26 1.71
CA LEU A 428 -10.13 -10.57 0.47
C LEU A 428 -9.65 -9.14 0.71
N LEU A 429 -9.78 -8.65 1.96
CA LEU A 429 -9.31 -7.36 2.42
C LEU A 429 -7.78 -7.35 2.68
N HIS A 430 -7.14 -8.51 2.86
CA HIS A 430 -5.72 -8.57 3.26
C HIS A 430 -4.72 -8.54 2.09
N HIS A 431 -5.17 -8.71 0.85
CA HIS A 431 -4.29 -8.76 -0.33
C HIS A 431 -4.61 -7.62 -1.32
N HIS A 432 -4.03 -6.46 -1.01
CA HIS A 432 -4.01 -5.20 -1.76
C HIS A 432 -3.90 -5.32 -3.30
N GLN A 433 -4.71 -4.50 -4.01
CA GLN A 433 -4.36 -3.57 -5.11
C GLN A 433 -5.49 -3.38 -6.16
N PHE A 434 -6.57 -4.17 -6.15
CA PHE A 434 -7.56 -4.15 -7.23
C PHE A 434 -8.98 -3.65 -6.88
N ILE A 435 -9.31 -3.57 -5.60
CA ILE A 435 -10.39 -2.70 -5.10
C ILE A 435 -9.67 -1.49 -4.52
N ILE A 436 -10.10 -0.29 -4.90
CA ILE A 436 -9.44 0.97 -4.59
C ILE A 436 -9.03 1.06 -3.11
N SER A 437 -7.87 1.68 -2.88
CA SER A 437 -7.36 2.05 -1.57
C SER A 437 -8.28 3.04 -0.86
N ILE A 438 -9.40 2.57 -0.30
CA ILE A 438 -10.19 3.27 0.71
C ILE A 438 -10.72 2.19 1.68
N ARG A 439 -9.87 1.77 2.63
CA ARG A 439 -10.25 1.10 3.90
C ARG A 439 -9.10 0.87 4.88
N ARG A 440 -8.01 1.64 4.81
CA ARG A 440 -7.19 1.83 6.02
C ARG A 440 -7.89 2.97 6.76
N TYR A 441 -8.42 2.66 7.94
CA TYR A 441 -9.44 3.41 8.69
C TYR A 441 -10.84 3.11 8.11
N GLU A 442 -11.72 2.37 8.80
CA GLU A 442 -12.18 2.66 10.16
C GLU A 442 -12.65 1.50 11.07
N ASN A 443 -12.62 1.86 12.35
CA ASN A 443 -13.53 1.54 13.44
C ASN A 443 -15.01 1.25 13.06
N MET A 444 -15.32 -0.01 12.79
CA MET A 444 -16.41 -0.73 13.47
C MET A 444 -16.00 -2.20 13.57
N ALA A 445 -15.44 -2.59 14.73
CA ALA A 445 -15.08 -3.96 15.12
C ALA A 445 -14.41 -4.81 14.00
N SER A 446 -13.11 -4.60 13.79
CA SER A 446 -12.28 -5.35 12.83
C SER A 446 -12.36 -6.87 13.06
N PRO A 447 -12.76 -7.69 12.07
CA PRO A 447 -12.44 -9.12 12.02
C PRO A 447 -10.99 -9.36 11.53
N ASP A 448 -10.38 -8.35 10.91
CA ASP A 448 -8.99 -8.36 10.42
C ASP A 448 -8.04 -8.02 11.57
N ASP A 449 -7.91 -8.97 12.50
CA ASP A 449 -6.80 -8.96 13.42
C ASP A 449 -5.70 -9.90 12.94
N ASN A 450 -4.67 -9.31 12.32
CA ASN A 450 -3.44 -10.00 11.95
C ASN A 450 -2.42 -10.07 13.09
N LEU A 451 -2.76 -9.65 14.32
CA LEU A 451 -1.87 -9.82 15.47
C LEU A 451 -1.68 -11.32 15.79
N GLY A 452 -2.67 -12.15 15.44
CA GLY A 452 -2.57 -13.60 15.45
C GLY A 452 -2.63 -14.22 16.85
N PHE A 453 -3.05 -13.45 17.86
CA PHE A 453 -3.34 -13.91 19.22
C PHE A 453 -4.74 -13.42 19.61
N LYS A 454 -5.38 -13.98 20.64
CA LYS A 454 -6.74 -13.59 21.09
C LYS A 454 -6.73 -12.90 22.45
N TYR A 455 -5.76 -13.25 23.29
CA TYR A 455 -5.74 -12.92 24.71
C TYR A 455 -4.31 -12.60 25.16
N ALA A 456 -4.08 -11.33 25.52
CA ALA A 456 -2.77 -10.84 25.94
C ALA A 456 -2.68 -10.55 27.44
N VAL A 457 -1.49 -10.76 28.00
CA VAL A 457 -1.08 -10.18 29.28
C VAL A 457 0.07 -9.21 29.06
N ILE A 458 -0.06 -7.99 29.59
CA ILE A 458 0.89 -6.89 29.37
C ILE A 458 1.46 -6.42 30.71
N THR A 459 2.78 -6.54 30.87
CA THR A 459 3.46 -6.01 32.06
C THR A 459 3.69 -4.50 31.95
N GLY A 460 3.58 -3.79 33.05
CA GLY A 460 3.60 -2.32 33.04
C GLY A 460 2.35 -1.71 32.39
N GLY A 461 1.24 -2.46 32.30
CA GLY A 461 0.01 -2.03 31.63
C GLY A 461 -0.75 -0.90 32.32
N GLY A 462 -0.36 -0.51 33.54
CA GLY A 462 -0.97 0.61 34.28
C GLY A 462 -0.55 2.01 33.80
N GLY A 463 0.28 2.15 32.77
CA GLY A 463 0.65 3.47 32.23
C GLY A 463 1.64 3.40 31.06
N GLY A 464 1.97 4.57 30.50
CA GLY A 464 2.95 4.71 29.41
C GLY A 464 2.67 3.79 28.22
N ILE A 465 3.74 3.22 27.64
CA ILE A 465 3.67 2.33 26.47
C ILE A 465 2.76 1.11 26.71
N GLY A 466 2.81 0.53 27.91
CA GLY A 466 2.02 -0.66 28.26
C GLY A 466 0.51 -0.41 28.19
N LYS A 467 0.06 0.74 28.70
CA LYS A 467 -1.36 1.13 28.66
C LYS A 467 -1.84 1.36 27.22
N VAL A 468 -1.04 2.02 26.38
CA VAL A 468 -1.46 2.32 25.00
C VAL A 468 -1.43 1.08 24.12
N MET A 469 -0.48 0.14 24.33
CA MET A 469 -0.56 -1.19 23.71
C MET A 469 -1.82 -1.95 24.15
N ALA A 470 -2.17 -1.89 25.43
CA ALA A 470 -3.41 -2.51 25.94
C ALA A 470 -4.65 -1.92 25.27
N GLN A 471 -4.76 -0.59 25.17
CA GLN A 471 -5.85 0.09 24.47
C GLN A 471 -5.93 -0.30 22.99
N HIS A 472 -4.79 -0.39 22.31
CA HIS A 472 -4.72 -0.79 20.92
C HIS A 472 -5.18 -2.25 20.72
N PHE A 473 -4.74 -3.17 21.57
CA PHE A 473 -5.19 -4.56 21.46
C PHE A 473 -6.69 -4.71 21.78
N ILE A 474 -7.20 -3.98 22.76
CA ILE A 474 -8.63 -3.96 23.08
C ILE A 474 -9.43 -3.38 21.91
N SER A 475 -8.95 -2.31 21.25
CA SER A 475 -9.62 -1.75 20.08
C SER A 475 -9.64 -2.70 18.88
N LYS A 476 -8.72 -3.67 18.85
CA LYS A 476 -8.68 -4.80 17.90
C LYS A 476 -9.47 -6.04 18.37
N GLY A 477 -10.30 -5.90 19.41
CA GLY A 477 -11.17 -6.96 19.91
C GLY A 477 -10.46 -8.02 20.75
N LYS A 478 -9.24 -7.75 21.24
CA LYS A 478 -8.51 -8.67 22.12
C LYS A 478 -8.93 -8.54 23.56
N LYS A 479 -8.91 -9.67 24.24
CA LYS A 479 -8.96 -9.68 25.70
C LYS A 479 -7.58 -9.33 26.23
N VAL A 480 -7.49 -8.36 27.13
CA VAL A 480 -6.21 -7.88 27.67
C VAL A 480 -6.24 -7.87 29.18
N ILE A 481 -5.21 -8.48 29.77
CA ILE A 481 -4.89 -8.44 31.19
C ILE A 481 -3.72 -7.48 31.36
N ILE A 482 -3.81 -6.58 32.35
CA ILE A 482 -2.69 -5.72 32.71
C ILE A 482 -2.04 -6.17 34.02
N ALA A 483 -0.71 -6.19 34.07
CA ALA A 483 0.05 -6.55 35.25
C ALA A 483 1.02 -5.44 35.66
N GLY A 484 1.17 -5.21 36.96
CA GLY A 484 2.06 -4.18 37.50
C GLY A 484 2.10 -4.15 39.02
N ARG A 485 2.86 -3.21 39.59
CA ARG A 485 3.13 -3.18 41.05
C ARG A 485 2.05 -2.47 41.87
N THR A 486 1.47 -1.40 41.32
CA THR A 486 0.57 -0.50 42.05
C THR A 486 -0.88 -0.87 41.76
N GLU A 487 -1.52 -1.54 42.72
CA GLU A 487 -2.88 -2.07 42.56
C GLU A 487 -3.91 -0.98 42.21
N SER A 488 -3.89 0.15 42.92
CA SER A 488 -4.83 1.25 42.65
C SER A 488 -4.76 1.75 41.21
N LYS A 489 -3.55 1.90 40.65
CA LYS A 489 -3.34 2.32 39.26
C LYS A 489 -3.80 1.26 38.26
N LEU A 490 -3.63 -0.02 38.59
CA LEU A 490 -4.13 -1.12 37.77
C LEU A 490 -5.66 -1.15 37.76
N GLN A 491 -6.31 -0.99 38.91
CA GLN A 491 -7.77 -0.93 39.01
C GLN A 491 -8.35 0.23 38.18
N GLU A 492 -7.78 1.43 38.34
CA GLU A 492 -8.16 2.61 37.57
C GLU A 492 -7.98 2.37 36.07
N THR A 493 -6.79 1.93 35.66
CA THR A 493 -6.47 1.73 34.25
C THR A 493 -7.31 0.62 33.63
N ALA A 494 -7.48 -0.52 34.32
CA ALA A 494 -8.27 -1.65 33.82
C ALA A 494 -9.71 -1.22 33.55
N LYS A 495 -10.30 -0.43 34.45
CA LYS A 495 -11.64 0.13 34.28
C LYS A 495 -11.70 1.15 33.15
N GLU A 496 -10.70 2.02 33.03
CA GLU A 496 -10.62 3.06 32.00
C GLU A 496 -10.55 2.46 30.59
N ILE A 497 -9.70 1.46 30.39
CA ILE A 497 -9.42 0.91 29.04
C ILE A 497 -10.29 -0.30 28.69
N GLY A 498 -11.03 -0.86 29.65
CA GLY A 498 -11.81 -2.08 29.46
C GLY A 498 -10.97 -3.36 29.48
N ALA A 499 -9.88 -3.39 30.26
CA ALA A 499 -9.11 -4.62 30.47
C ALA A 499 -9.99 -5.66 31.19
N VAL A 500 -9.88 -6.92 30.81
CA VAL A 500 -10.74 -7.99 31.34
C VAL A 500 -10.33 -8.44 32.73
N ASP A 501 -9.07 -8.21 33.11
CA ASP A 501 -8.55 -8.48 34.45
C ASP A 501 -7.25 -7.69 34.71
N TYR A 502 -6.79 -7.69 35.96
CA TYR A 502 -5.48 -7.17 36.33
C TYR A 502 -4.80 -8.02 37.41
N TYR A 503 -3.47 -8.01 37.43
CA TYR A 503 -2.68 -8.70 38.47
C TYR A 503 -1.60 -7.81 39.07
N VAL A 504 -1.48 -7.87 40.39
CA VAL A 504 -0.33 -7.30 41.08
C VAL A 504 0.87 -8.23 40.88
N LEU A 505 1.89 -7.74 40.18
CA LEU A 505 3.14 -8.44 39.89
C LEU A 505 4.30 -7.45 39.85
N ASP A 506 5.33 -7.74 40.65
CA ASP A 506 6.63 -7.08 40.52
C ASP A 506 7.55 -7.95 39.66
N THR A 507 7.83 -7.51 38.44
CA THR A 507 8.69 -8.25 37.51
C THR A 507 10.14 -8.33 37.98
N GLY A 508 10.56 -7.48 38.93
CA GLY A 508 11.87 -7.57 39.58
C GLY A 508 11.97 -8.70 40.61
N LYS A 509 10.85 -9.34 40.99
CA LYS A 509 10.82 -10.45 41.96
C LYS A 509 10.58 -11.77 41.24
N ALA A 510 11.65 -12.34 40.69
CA ALA A 510 11.60 -13.55 39.87
C ALA A 510 10.95 -14.74 40.59
N GLU A 511 11.02 -14.79 41.92
CA GLU A 511 10.39 -15.79 42.77
C GLU A 511 8.85 -15.75 42.76
N GLN A 512 8.24 -14.60 42.41
CA GLN A 512 6.78 -14.45 42.33
C GLN A 512 6.20 -14.94 41.00
N ILE A 513 7.03 -14.99 39.95
CA ILE A 513 6.60 -15.27 38.58
C ILE A 513 6.00 -16.68 38.43
N PRO A 514 6.55 -17.77 39.01
CA PRO A 514 5.93 -19.09 38.93
C PRO A 514 4.51 -19.14 39.48
N ASP A 515 4.23 -18.43 40.58
CA ASP A 515 2.91 -18.39 41.20
C ASP A 515 1.93 -17.58 40.36
N PHE A 516 2.39 -16.45 39.82
CA PHE A 516 1.64 -15.66 38.85
C PHE A 516 1.27 -16.47 37.61
N VAL A 517 2.23 -17.17 36.99
CA VAL A 517 2.01 -18.00 35.80
C VAL A 517 0.96 -19.08 36.08
N ARG A 518 1.05 -19.79 37.22
CA ARG A 518 0.05 -20.80 37.59
C ARG A 518 -1.33 -20.21 37.77
N ARG A 519 -1.44 -19.01 38.35
CA ARG A 519 -2.72 -18.32 38.57
C ARG A 519 -3.34 -17.84 37.26
N VAL A 520 -2.59 -17.06 36.47
CA VAL A 520 -3.10 -16.45 35.24
C VAL A 520 -3.49 -17.50 34.19
N THR A 521 -2.73 -18.59 34.05
CA THR A 521 -3.06 -19.66 33.09
C THR A 521 -4.22 -20.55 33.54
N LYS A 522 -4.49 -20.62 34.86
CA LYS A 522 -5.65 -21.31 35.41
C LYS A 522 -6.93 -20.49 35.24
N GLU A 523 -6.86 -19.20 35.51
CA GLU A 523 -8.01 -18.28 35.44
C GLU A 523 -8.32 -17.87 33.99
N HIS A 524 -7.28 -17.76 33.15
CA HIS A 524 -7.37 -17.37 31.74
C HIS A 524 -6.73 -18.44 30.85
N PRO A 525 -7.37 -19.60 30.69
CA PRO A 525 -6.81 -20.73 29.94
C PRO A 525 -6.63 -20.43 28.45
N ASP A 526 -7.23 -19.37 27.92
CA ASP A 526 -7.10 -18.94 26.52
C ASP A 526 -5.94 -17.96 26.29
N LEU A 527 -5.13 -17.67 27.31
CA LEU A 527 -3.97 -16.76 27.21
C LEU A 527 -2.98 -17.25 26.15
N ASP A 528 -2.71 -16.40 25.14
CA ASP A 528 -1.85 -16.75 24.01
C ASP A 528 -0.88 -15.63 23.60
N CYS A 529 -0.86 -14.50 24.32
CA CYS A 529 0.11 -13.43 24.12
C CYS A 529 0.71 -12.90 25.43
N LEU A 530 2.03 -12.73 25.44
CA LEU A 530 2.77 -12.05 26.50
C LEU A 530 3.42 -10.80 25.93
N VAL A 531 3.21 -9.65 26.56
CA VAL A 531 3.98 -8.44 26.30
C VAL A 531 4.83 -8.08 27.51
N ASN A 532 6.13 -8.34 27.37
CA ASN A 532 7.17 -7.93 28.30
C ASN A 532 7.51 -6.45 28.07
N ASN A 533 6.77 -5.56 28.72
CA ASN A 533 6.92 -4.11 28.59
C ASN A 533 7.40 -3.42 29.87
N ALA A 534 7.18 -4.00 31.05
CA ALA A 534 7.68 -3.42 32.29
C ALA A 534 9.21 -3.22 32.21
N GLY A 535 9.65 -2.00 32.53
CA GLY A 535 11.06 -1.64 32.50
C GLY A 535 11.36 -0.41 33.34
N VAL A 536 12.62 -0.24 33.72
CA VAL A 536 13.14 0.95 34.40
C VAL A 536 14.43 1.39 33.72
N GLN A 537 14.67 2.70 33.70
CA GLN A 537 15.87 3.32 33.16
C GLN A 537 16.40 4.32 34.18
N ARG A 538 17.63 4.17 34.63
CA ARG A 538 18.24 5.05 35.63
C ARG A 538 19.49 5.74 35.12
N PRO A 539 19.63 7.06 35.39
CA PRO A 539 20.91 7.72 35.22
C PRO A 539 21.82 7.28 36.37
N LEU A 540 22.81 6.42 36.09
CA LEU A 540 23.71 5.89 37.11
C LEU A 540 25.14 6.34 36.84
N GLU A 541 25.73 7.07 37.78
CA GLU A 541 27.08 7.60 37.71
C GLU A 541 28.07 6.72 38.52
N ILE A 542 28.92 5.99 37.80
CA ILE A 542 29.89 5.02 38.37
C ILE A 542 30.76 5.60 39.49
N LEU A 543 31.14 6.88 39.39
CA LEU A 543 32.06 7.53 40.33
C LEU A 543 31.35 8.31 41.45
N LYS A 544 30.02 8.43 41.42
CA LYS A 544 29.27 9.30 42.35
C LYS A 544 28.19 8.58 43.14
N ASP A 545 27.60 7.51 42.58
CA ASP A 545 26.47 6.85 43.22
C ASP A 545 26.93 5.76 44.19
N ASP A 546 26.86 6.04 45.49
CA ASP A 546 27.15 5.06 46.55
C ASP A 546 26.21 3.84 46.51
N ASP A 547 25.01 3.99 45.94
CA ASP A 547 24.00 2.94 45.80
C ASP A 547 23.90 2.33 44.40
N PHE A 548 24.91 2.57 43.54
CA PHE A 548 24.96 2.12 42.14
C PHE A 548 24.59 0.64 41.98
N LEU A 549 25.23 -0.25 42.74
CA LEU A 549 25.05 -1.70 42.60
C LEU A 549 23.61 -2.13 42.93
N SER A 550 23.03 -1.60 44.00
CA SER A 550 21.65 -1.94 44.40
C SER A 550 20.63 -1.51 43.33
N LYS A 551 20.78 -0.30 42.77
CA LYS A 551 19.94 0.19 41.67
C LYS A 551 20.18 -0.58 40.37
N ALA A 552 21.42 -0.95 40.09
CA ALA A 552 21.81 -1.73 38.91
C ALA A 552 21.21 -3.14 38.96
N ASP A 553 21.32 -3.84 40.10
CA ASP A 553 20.75 -5.17 40.31
C ASP A 553 19.22 -5.13 40.14
N GLN A 554 18.56 -4.12 40.71
CA GLN A 554 17.11 -3.97 40.53
C GLN A 554 16.73 -3.70 39.06
N GLU A 555 17.52 -2.91 38.34
CA GLU A 555 17.29 -2.65 36.91
C GLU A 555 17.51 -3.93 36.06
N ILE A 556 18.52 -4.73 36.38
CA ILE A 556 18.76 -6.06 35.78
C ILE A 556 17.60 -7.01 36.07
N ASP A 557 17.16 -7.09 37.33
CA ASP A 557 16.05 -7.97 37.72
C ASP A 557 14.77 -7.61 36.95
N ILE A 558 14.45 -6.31 36.83
CA ILE A 558 13.25 -5.83 36.12
C ILE A 558 13.36 -6.00 34.60
N ASN A 559 14.49 -5.59 33.99
CA ASN A 559 14.62 -5.51 32.53
C ASN A 559 15.09 -6.82 31.87
N ILE A 560 15.77 -7.70 32.61
CA ILE A 560 16.30 -8.98 32.09
C ILE A 560 15.54 -10.16 32.71
N ARG A 561 15.62 -10.32 34.04
CA ARG A 561 15.12 -11.55 34.67
C ARG A 561 13.60 -11.64 34.60
N GLY A 562 12.89 -10.55 34.84
CA GLY A 562 11.43 -10.50 34.69
C GLY A 562 10.95 -11.03 33.34
N PRO A 563 11.32 -10.39 32.20
CA PRO A 563 10.95 -10.84 30.86
C PRO A 563 11.35 -12.29 30.55
N MET A 564 12.56 -12.69 30.94
CA MET A 564 13.05 -14.06 30.72
C MET A 564 12.22 -15.10 31.48
N HIS A 565 11.99 -14.88 32.77
CA HIS A 565 11.23 -15.79 33.61
C HIS A 565 9.75 -15.85 33.20
N LEU A 566 9.14 -14.74 32.81
CA LEU A 566 7.76 -14.70 32.30
C LEU A 566 7.62 -15.49 30.99
N ALA A 567 8.52 -15.23 30.03
CA ALA A 567 8.48 -15.91 28.74
C ALA A 567 8.69 -17.43 28.88
N LEU A 568 9.71 -17.86 29.62
CA LEU A 568 9.98 -19.28 29.83
C LEU A 568 8.93 -19.95 30.72
N GLY A 569 8.35 -19.22 31.69
CA GLY A 569 7.27 -19.72 32.55
C GLY A 569 5.97 -19.94 31.77
N LEU A 570 5.62 -19.04 30.85
CA LEU A 570 4.43 -19.16 29.99
C LEU A 570 4.63 -20.06 28.78
N LEU A 571 5.89 -20.35 28.39
CA LEU A 571 6.19 -21.13 27.19
C LEU A 571 5.49 -22.50 27.14
N PRO A 572 5.44 -23.33 28.21
CA PRO A 572 4.70 -24.58 28.20
C PRO A 572 3.21 -24.39 27.90
N HIS A 573 2.60 -23.33 28.42
CA HIS A 573 1.20 -23.00 28.13
C HIS A 573 1.03 -22.54 26.69
N PHE A 574 1.91 -21.66 26.20
CA PHE A 574 1.87 -21.14 24.83
C PHE A 574 2.10 -22.23 23.77
N GLN A 575 2.88 -23.26 24.06
CA GLN A 575 3.03 -24.42 23.17
C GLN A 575 1.73 -25.22 22.99
N THR A 576 0.75 -25.09 23.89
CA THR A 576 -0.58 -25.71 23.74
C THR A 576 -1.51 -24.92 22.82
N LYS A 577 -1.14 -23.70 22.44
CA LYS A 577 -1.98 -22.79 21.63
C LYS A 577 -1.72 -22.98 20.14
N GLU A 578 -2.74 -22.67 19.33
CA GLU A 578 -2.63 -22.75 17.86
C GLU A 578 -1.65 -21.71 17.31
N SER A 579 -1.68 -20.50 17.88
CA SER A 579 -0.79 -19.39 17.57
C SER A 579 -0.57 -18.60 18.86
N ALA A 580 0.68 -18.51 19.32
CA ALA A 580 1.03 -17.73 20.50
C ALA A 580 2.16 -16.75 20.17
N LEU A 581 2.17 -15.63 20.89
CA LEU A 581 3.07 -14.51 20.62
C LEU A 581 3.75 -14.01 21.91
N ILE A 582 5.07 -13.87 21.87
CA ILE A 582 5.85 -13.19 22.89
C ILE A 582 6.37 -11.89 22.29
N ILE A 583 6.01 -10.76 22.89
CA ILE A 583 6.50 -9.43 22.50
C ILE A 583 7.43 -8.92 23.60
N ASN A 584 8.68 -8.63 23.25
CA ASN A 584 9.66 -8.03 24.15
C ASN A 584 9.89 -6.56 23.77
N VAL A 585 9.68 -5.64 24.70
CA VAL A 585 9.96 -4.22 24.50
C VAL A 585 11.39 -3.92 24.94
N SER A 586 12.30 -3.82 23.97
CA SER A 586 13.70 -3.45 24.16
C SER A 586 13.89 -1.93 24.08
N SER A 587 14.88 -1.44 23.33
CA SER A 587 15.13 -0.03 23.04
C SER A 587 16.19 0.08 21.93
N VAL A 588 16.16 1.17 21.16
CA VAL A 588 17.26 1.54 20.26
C VAL A 588 18.61 1.63 20.98
N LEU A 589 18.60 1.94 22.28
CA LEU A 589 19.78 1.97 23.14
C LEU A 589 20.44 0.59 23.34
N GLY A 590 19.71 -0.50 23.06
CA GLY A 590 20.30 -1.85 23.01
C GLY A 590 21.14 -2.10 21.76
N PHE A 591 21.01 -1.26 20.72
CA PHE A 591 21.78 -1.35 19.49
C PHE A 591 22.96 -0.36 19.50
N VAL A 592 22.74 0.85 20.03
CA VAL A 592 23.77 1.88 20.10
C VAL A 592 23.63 2.71 21.39
N PRO A 593 24.67 2.82 22.23
CA PRO A 593 24.58 3.44 23.56
C PRO A 593 24.75 4.97 23.51
N PHE A 594 23.91 5.68 22.74
CA PHE A 594 24.01 7.14 22.64
C PHE A 594 23.61 7.87 23.94
N SER A 595 22.93 7.21 24.87
CA SER A 595 22.62 7.74 26.20
C SER A 595 23.59 7.22 27.25
N ILE A 596 24.76 7.85 27.34
CA ILE A 596 25.88 7.42 28.21
C ILE A 596 25.50 7.45 29.70
N ILE A 597 24.59 8.35 30.09
CA ILE A 597 24.15 8.49 31.47
C ILE A 597 23.39 7.26 32.02
N ASN A 598 22.91 6.35 31.15
CA ASN A 598 22.15 5.15 31.57
C ASN A 598 22.93 3.85 31.27
N PRO A 599 24.10 3.62 31.90
CA PRO A 599 25.01 2.54 31.51
C PRO A 599 24.39 1.14 31.65
N VAL A 600 23.66 0.90 32.75
CA VAL A 600 22.99 -0.40 33.01
C VAL A 600 21.84 -0.61 32.02
N TYR A 601 21.07 0.43 31.72
CA TYR A 601 19.94 0.34 30.79
C TYR A 601 20.38 -0.08 29.39
N ASN A 602 21.42 0.57 28.86
CA ASN A 602 22.00 0.22 27.56
C ASN A 602 22.35 -1.28 27.52
N GLY A 603 23.03 -1.79 28.57
CA GLY A 603 23.39 -3.20 28.69
C GLY A 603 22.17 -4.13 28.79
N THR A 604 21.17 -3.79 29.61
CA THR A 604 19.96 -4.62 29.76
C THR A 604 19.14 -4.71 28.48
N LYS A 605 19.03 -3.62 27.71
CA LYS A 605 18.34 -3.61 26.43
C LYS A 605 19.11 -4.32 25.32
N ALA A 606 20.45 -4.25 25.33
CA ALA A 606 21.29 -5.05 24.44
C ALA A 606 21.14 -6.56 24.72
N TRP A 607 21.10 -6.95 26.00
CA TRP A 607 20.81 -8.33 26.38
C TRP A 607 19.44 -8.78 25.88
N LEU A 608 18.40 -7.96 26.09
CA LEU A 608 17.04 -8.32 25.68
C LEU A 608 16.89 -8.43 24.16
N HIS A 609 17.61 -7.62 23.39
CA HIS A 609 17.70 -7.71 21.93
C HIS A 609 18.28 -9.07 21.50
N PHE A 610 19.50 -9.40 21.94
CA PHE A 610 20.15 -10.66 21.58
C PHE A 610 19.37 -11.88 22.08
N TRP A 611 18.79 -11.80 23.27
CA TRP A 611 17.96 -12.87 23.79
C TRP A 611 16.68 -13.05 22.97
N SER A 612 16.02 -11.97 22.53
CA SER A 612 14.83 -12.06 21.66
C SER A 612 15.15 -12.72 20.32
N MET A 613 16.30 -12.37 19.71
CA MET A 613 16.79 -13.01 18.48
C MET A 613 17.02 -14.51 18.69
N ASN A 614 17.76 -14.88 19.73
CA ASN A 614 18.10 -16.26 20.03
C ASN A 614 16.87 -17.10 20.39
N LEU A 615 15.98 -16.55 21.22
CA LEU A 615 14.72 -17.21 21.60
C LEU A 615 13.87 -17.49 20.36
N ARG A 616 13.69 -16.49 19.48
CA ARG A 616 12.95 -16.63 18.22
C ARG A 616 13.51 -17.77 17.36
N THR A 617 14.81 -17.75 17.14
CA THR A 617 15.50 -18.74 16.29
C THR A 617 15.46 -20.13 16.89
N GLN A 618 15.70 -20.27 18.19
CA GLN A 618 15.65 -21.58 18.85
C GLN A 618 14.24 -22.17 18.86
N LEU A 619 13.21 -21.36 19.13
CA LEU A 619 11.82 -21.82 19.07
C LEU A 619 11.46 -22.27 17.65
N LYS A 620 11.79 -21.46 16.64
CA LYS A 620 11.56 -21.79 15.23
C LYS A 620 12.28 -23.09 14.82
N ASN A 621 13.57 -23.22 15.14
CA ASN A 621 14.37 -24.40 14.81
C ASN A 621 13.91 -25.65 15.59
N GLY A 622 13.35 -25.47 16.78
CA GLY A 622 12.69 -26.53 17.55
C GLY A 622 11.29 -26.89 17.07
N GLY A 623 10.78 -26.29 15.98
CA GLY A 623 9.44 -26.56 15.44
C GLY A 623 8.30 -25.97 16.27
N SER A 624 8.59 -25.04 17.19
CA SER A 624 7.57 -24.35 17.97
C SER A 624 6.74 -23.42 17.09
N LYS A 625 5.43 -23.34 17.39
CA LYS A 625 4.50 -22.37 16.77
C LYS A 625 4.53 -21.00 17.46
N VAL A 626 5.23 -20.88 18.58
CA VAL A 626 5.32 -19.63 19.35
C VAL A 626 6.21 -18.64 18.60
N ARG A 627 5.64 -17.48 18.25
CA ARG A 627 6.38 -16.38 17.62
C ARG A 627 6.97 -15.45 18.68
N VAL A 628 8.08 -14.81 18.33
CA VAL A 628 8.73 -13.83 19.20
C VAL A 628 8.95 -12.55 18.40
N VAL A 629 8.40 -11.44 18.87
CA VAL A 629 8.57 -10.11 18.29
C VAL A 629 9.33 -9.22 19.27
N GLU A 630 10.23 -8.41 18.74
CA GLU A 630 10.92 -7.36 19.48
C GLU A 630 10.43 -5.99 19.04
N ILE A 631 10.14 -5.11 19.99
CA ILE A 631 9.89 -3.68 19.75
C ILE A 631 11.02 -2.88 20.39
N ALA A 632 11.80 -2.16 19.59
CA ALA A 632 12.96 -1.38 20.02
C ALA A 632 12.69 0.13 19.83
N PRO A 633 11.96 0.79 20.76
CA PRO A 633 11.62 2.20 20.62
C PRO A 633 12.83 3.13 20.78
N PRO A 634 12.79 4.33 20.15
CA PRO A 634 13.58 5.48 20.56
C PRO A 634 12.96 6.10 21.82
N THR A 635 13.29 7.35 22.14
CA THR A 635 12.62 8.09 23.22
C THR A 635 11.13 8.24 22.92
N VAL A 636 10.27 7.87 23.88
CA VAL A 636 8.81 8.04 23.82
C VAL A 636 8.36 8.84 25.04
N ALA A 637 7.47 9.82 24.83
CA ALA A 637 6.94 10.73 25.84
C ALA A 637 6.11 9.98 26.90
N THR A 638 6.80 9.41 27.88
CA THR A 638 6.25 8.55 28.95
C THR A 638 6.95 8.86 30.27
N ASP A 639 6.46 8.35 31.39
CA ASP A 639 7.07 8.59 32.71
C ASP A 639 8.33 7.74 32.98
N LEU A 640 8.99 7.23 31.91
CA LEU A 640 10.21 6.42 32.02
C LEU A 640 11.37 7.21 32.66
N HIS A 641 11.41 8.52 32.46
CA HIS A 641 12.50 9.39 32.91
C HIS A 641 12.31 9.97 34.33
N ARG A 642 11.34 9.47 35.10
CA ARG A 642 10.98 9.97 36.44
C ARG A 642 12.12 10.03 37.48
N GLU A 643 13.23 9.33 37.24
CA GLU A 643 14.42 9.29 38.12
C GLU A 643 15.58 10.16 37.57
N ARG A 644 15.35 10.96 36.53
CA ARG A 644 16.32 11.96 36.01
C ARG A 644 16.19 13.31 36.74
N SER A 645 17.19 14.17 36.54
CA SER A 645 17.19 15.55 37.06
C SER A 645 16.02 16.38 36.52
N ASP A 646 15.65 16.16 35.25
CA ASP A 646 14.42 16.65 34.64
C ASP A 646 13.56 15.44 34.22
N PRO A 647 12.52 15.10 35.00
CA PRO A 647 11.61 13.98 34.72
C PRO A 647 10.84 14.08 33.41
N ASP A 648 10.69 15.29 32.87
CA ASP A 648 9.88 15.59 31.68
C ASP A 648 10.74 15.91 30.45
N ASP A 649 12.05 15.66 30.50
CA ASP A 649 13.01 15.88 29.41
C ASP A 649 12.73 15.03 28.14
N ASN A 650 11.83 14.04 28.23
CA ASN A 650 11.36 13.22 27.11
C ASN A 650 9.95 13.55 26.64
N LYS A 651 9.27 14.52 27.26
CA LYS A 651 7.96 14.97 26.81
C LYS A 651 8.13 15.78 25.52
N LYS A 652 7.15 15.71 24.62
CA LYS A 652 7.25 16.29 23.27
C LYS A 652 7.48 17.81 23.32
N GLU A 653 7.00 18.49 24.36
CA GLU A 653 7.23 19.92 24.57
C GLU A 653 8.72 20.26 24.82
N ASN A 654 9.46 19.35 25.48
CA ASN A 654 10.85 19.54 25.87
C ASN A 654 11.84 18.85 24.92
N ASN A 655 11.38 17.82 24.19
CA ASN A 655 12.19 17.06 23.25
C ASN A 655 11.40 16.78 21.94
N PRO A 656 11.61 17.61 20.90
CA PRO A 656 10.92 17.44 19.61
C PRO A 656 11.17 16.09 18.94
N ASP A 657 12.30 15.45 19.22
CA ASP A 657 12.70 14.16 18.65
C ASP A 657 12.05 12.96 19.38
N ALA A 658 11.43 13.17 20.55
CA ALA A 658 10.69 12.14 21.24
C ALA A 658 9.41 11.79 20.46
N LEU A 659 9.05 10.51 20.38
CA LEU A 659 7.75 10.12 19.84
C LEU A 659 6.66 10.37 20.87
N THR A 660 5.49 10.83 20.44
CA THR A 660 4.29 10.71 21.26
C THR A 660 3.88 9.24 21.38
N VAL A 661 3.04 8.92 22.37
CA VAL A 661 2.59 7.53 22.54
C VAL A 661 1.70 7.08 21.38
N ASP A 662 0.99 8.01 20.74
CA ASP A 662 0.19 7.77 19.55
C ASP A 662 1.06 7.52 18.31
N GLU A 663 2.09 8.35 18.07
CA GLU A 663 3.08 8.14 16.98
C GLU A 663 3.77 6.79 17.12
N PHE A 664 4.15 6.42 18.36
CA PHE A 664 4.71 5.13 18.67
C PHE A 664 3.76 3.98 18.31
N MET A 665 2.49 4.05 18.73
CA MET A 665 1.53 2.96 18.49
C MET A 665 1.05 2.86 17.05
N GLU A 666 0.99 3.96 16.30
CA GLU A 666 0.67 3.92 14.88
C GLU A 666 1.70 3.09 14.10
N GLU A 667 2.99 3.38 14.31
CA GLU A 667 4.06 2.63 13.66
C GLU A 667 4.17 1.18 14.15
N VAL A 668 4.07 0.96 15.46
CA VAL A 668 4.18 -0.38 16.05
C VAL A 668 3.00 -1.25 15.67
N GLY A 669 1.76 -0.72 15.72
CA GLY A 669 0.54 -1.44 15.36
C GLY A 669 0.60 -1.94 13.92
N SER A 670 0.94 -1.05 12.97
CA SER A 670 1.07 -1.44 11.56
C SER A 670 2.14 -2.52 11.36
N LYS A 671 3.32 -2.38 11.98
CA LYS A 671 4.42 -3.35 11.81
C LYS A 671 4.14 -4.69 12.48
N LEU A 672 3.38 -4.71 13.58
CA LEU A 672 2.91 -5.94 14.23
C LEU A 672 1.95 -6.71 13.31
N GLU A 673 0.99 -6.01 12.70
CA GLU A 673 0.05 -6.57 11.73
C GLU A 673 0.75 -7.07 10.45
N ASP A 674 1.80 -6.37 10.01
CA ASP A 674 2.63 -6.77 8.87
C ASP A 674 3.56 -7.97 9.18
N GLY A 675 3.55 -8.46 10.43
CA GLY A 675 4.36 -9.61 10.86
C GLY A 675 5.85 -9.33 10.96
N VAL A 676 6.26 -8.06 11.13
CA VAL A 676 7.66 -7.67 11.31
C VAL A 676 8.18 -8.18 12.66
N GLU A 677 9.27 -8.95 12.63
CA GLU A 677 9.79 -9.59 13.84
C GLU A 677 10.62 -8.68 14.75
N THR A 678 11.26 -7.64 14.20
CA THR A 678 12.00 -6.62 14.97
C THR A 678 11.57 -5.23 14.50
N ILE A 679 10.90 -4.50 15.40
CA ILE A 679 10.17 -3.27 15.11
C ILE A 679 10.90 -2.08 15.73
N GLY A 680 11.44 -1.19 14.90
CA GLY A 680 11.96 0.11 15.32
C GLY A 680 11.05 1.24 14.83
N PRO A 681 10.28 1.90 15.71
CA PRO A 681 9.51 3.10 15.35
C PRO A 681 10.43 4.33 15.23
N GLY A 682 10.06 5.29 14.38
CA GLY A 682 10.84 6.51 14.14
C GLY A 682 12.30 6.24 13.76
N MET A 683 13.22 7.02 14.35
CA MET A 683 14.66 6.91 14.07
C MET A 683 15.27 5.53 14.42
N ALA A 684 14.61 4.73 15.27
CA ALA A 684 15.10 3.41 15.64
C ALA A 684 15.12 2.45 14.44
N GLY A 685 14.20 2.63 13.48
CA GLY A 685 14.15 1.80 12.27
C GLY A 685 15.43 1.89 11.43
N GLU A 686 16.04 3.07 11.32
CA GLU A 686 17.28 3.26 10.58
C GLU A 686 18.49 2.64 11.29
N VAL A 687 18.52 2.71 12.62
CA VAL A 687 19.57 2.07 13.44
C VAL A 687 19.50 0.55 13.30
N ILE A 688 18.31 -0.02 13.44
CA ILE A 688 18.07 -1.46 13.27
C ILE A 688 18.43 -1.90 11.85
N GLY A 689 18.03 -1.13 10.83
CA GLY A 689 18.38 -1.40 9.43
C GLY A 689 19.88 -1.44 9.18
N ARG A 690 20.65 -0.51 9.77
CA ARG A 690 22.12 -0.54 9.71
C ARG A 690 22.72 -1.74 10.42
N TRP A 691 22.19 -2.09 11.59
CA TRP A 691 22.66 -3.26 12.35
C TRP A 691 22.46 -4.56 11.56
N TYR A 692 21.27 -4.79 11.02
CA TYR A 692 21.01 -5.96 10.17
C TYR A 692 21.76 -5.91 8.83
N GLY A 693 22.01 -4.72 8.28
CA GLY A 693 22.87 -4.56 7.11
C GLY A 693 24.32 -5.01 7.36
N ALA A 694 24.83 -4.80 8.57
CA ALA A 694 26.20 -5.18 8.95
C ALA A 694 26.32 -6.64 9.41
N PHE A 695 25.37 -7.13 10.21
CA PHE A 695 25.49 -8.41 10.92
C PHE A 695 24.41 -9.44 10.53
N GLY A 696 23.39 -9.04 9.78
CA GLY A 696 22.23 -9.87 9.47
C GLY A 696 22.57 -11.14 8.67
N GLU A 697 23.52 -11.07 7.73
CA GLU A 697 23.97 -12.24 6.97
C GLU A 697 24.68 -13.26 7.87
N GLN A 698 25.56 -12.79 8.77
CA GLN A 698 26.25 -13.65 9.72
C GLN A 698 25.26 -14.33 10.68
N TYR A 699 24.27 -13.57 11.15
CA TYR A 699 23.20 -14.10 11.98
C TYR A 699 22.34 -15.13 11.23
N ALA A 700 21.91 -14.84 9.99
CA ALA A 700 21.10 -15.76 9.20
C ALA A 700 21.82 -17.09 8.94
N LYS A 701 23.14 -17.03 8.67
CA LYS A 701 24.02 -18.19 8.52
C LYS A 701 24.10 -19.00 9.82
N ALA A 702 24.28 -18.34 10.97
CA ALA A 702 24.32 -19.00 12.27
C ALA A 702 22.96 -19.61 12.66
N ALA A 703 21.86 -18.96 12.28
CA ALA A 703 20.50 -19.43 12.53
C ALA A 703 20.11 -20.67 11.71
N GLY A 704 20.94 -21.11 10.76
CA GLY A 704 20.67 -22.27 9.92
C GLY A 704 19.79 -21.97 8.71
N SER A 705 19.66 -20.69 8.32
CA SER A 705 18.94 -20.28 7.11
C SER A 705 19.86 -20.51 5.91
N LYS A 706 19.62 -21.57 5.15
CA LYS A 706 20.31 -21.83 3.86
C LYS A 706 19.64 -21.09 2.72
#